data_AF-A0A9Q1B0U1-F1
#
_entry.id   AF-A0A9Q1B0U1-F1
#
_cell.length_a   1.000
_cell.length_b   1.000
_cell.length_c   1.000
_cell.angle_alpha   90.00
_cell.angle_beta   90.00
_cell.angle_gamma   90.00
#
_symmetry.space_group_name_H-M   'P 1'
#
loop_
_entity.id
_entity.type
_entity.pdbx_description
1 polymer ?
#
loop_
_entity_poly.entity_id
_entity_poly.type
_entity_poly.pdbx_seq_one_letter_code
_entity_poly.pdbx_strand_id
1 'polypeptide(L)'
;MAAGGSGVGPGVPASPLLVWERDGAAKEAAEGVKTGICTVLDVVENLRSPLENAEPRVRAQGIQMLSDVLLQCYPLLQEKEVTQLVLFYENRLKDHHLVIPSVLQGLKALSMCEVLAPGLAVSVLKAIFQEVHVQSLMQLDRHTVYSIISNFMSSREAELKSLGADFTFGFIQVMDGEKDPRNLLIAFRIVQDIIVKGYALGPFTEELFEVTSCYFPIDFTPPPNDPHGIQKGDLIVSLRAVLTATPVFAEFLLPLLIEKMDSDVQSAKLDSLQTLSAACTIYGEKELKEFLPSLWSSLRREVFQTASEKVEAEGLSALRALSACLSRLVLTSDDEDLLDSFLRGVLQDCRHHLCEPDMKLVWPSAKLLQAAAAGSLRAYYQITSSIIPLLVEEYAKHVQSSQHRTILEVLLGFLELRQKWGPGEEETSPLFSSRGSLCSMVFSALTEPNVQLQLVGVQALTFLGSLQGLLGPPEVERLVGHLERLILHEEDSQTSLAAMKAAGTLSPIYPETFSRYLVWKLSEGLQSEPKEESSPTQWERYLQALAAVSIHPSLVRETVPVLLQCLQQVQKGKMPASIQFVVSVCQSLQQVALQCRQDTQSYWYCHQAVVPCLLGLAVQAATQENSHTGVSKVLLKEEALSAMVPVISAACMHLGPELAGQSVSKVVPLFLDGDLSFLPGNSFTGTFHPFQDGHCPVAAQRKLVALLMAFVCSLPKNVPIPQQDRLLRELLALSCSCDCPFTTTAAAKCFAGLVNKHPAGPQLDQLLETAMNKLEQGLNEGPYQSQALALLLWMTKALLLRYHPLTTQLTDKLLLLLGNPVLGPTVADGFALLMGDSPDVLGKSCHAEVRLMFRQRFFTDCVPQLVQGFHTVVPDVKANYLKALSHILNHLPKPVLVTEMPTLLPLLLEALSCPDRVIQLSTLHCLQPLLLEAPHVMSLHIDTLVAKFLNLTDNPAMAIRIAALQCLHALAALPTPVVVPYKPRVIKALAKPLDDKKRLVRKEAVMARGEWFLLGSPGR
;
A
#
# COMPACT_ATOMS: atom_id res chain seq x y z
N MET A 1 -52.43 -25.43 43.20
CA MET A 1 -52.16 -26.55 44.14
C MET A 1 -51.81 -25.95 45.48
N ALA A 2 -52.35 -26.53 46.54
CA ALA A 2 -52.39 -25.99 47.88
C ALA A 2 -51.15 -26.31 48.73
N ALA A 3 -51.12 -25.66 49.92
CA ALA A 3 -50.32 -25.90 51.13
C ALA A 3 -48.90 -25.31 51.14
N GLY A 4 -48.45 -24.64 52.20
CA GLY A 4 -49.01 -24.36 53.52
C GLY A 4 -48.04 -23.44 54.29
N GLY A 5 -48.57 -22.63 55.19
CA GLY A 5 -47.79 -21.61 55.91
C GLY A 5 -47.06 -22.10 57.16
N SER A 6 -46.14 -21.26 57.63
CA SER A 6 -45.68 -21.20 59.02
C SER A 6 -45.22 -19.77 59.31
N GLY A 7 -45.94 -19.06 60.18
CA GLY A 7 -45.57 -17.70 60.61
C GLY A 7 -44.44 -17.70 61.64
N VAL A 8 -43.64 -16.62 61.61
CA VAL A 8 -42.71 -16.19 62.69
C VAL A 8 -42.62 -14.66 62.54
N GLY A 9 -43.23 -13.86 63.42
CA GLY A 9 -42.53 -13.17 64.52
C GLY A 9 -42.35 -11.67 64.18
N PRO A 10 -42.52 -10.73 65.12
CA PRO A 10 -42.51 -9.30 64.82
C PRO A 10 -41.09 -8.87 64.44
N GLY A 11 -40.92 -8.44 63.19
CA GLY A 11 -39.67 -7.88 62.70
C GLY A 11 -39.35 -6.58 63.42
N VAL A 12 -38.27 -6.63 64.20
CA VAL A 12 -37.49 -5.54 64.79
C VAL A 12 -37.43 -4.32 63.83
N PRO A 13 -37.56 -3.08 64.34
CA PRO A 13 -37.47 -1.89 63.49
C PRO A 13 -36.07 -1.82 62.87
N ALA A 14 -35.99 -1.86 61.54
CA ALA A 14 -34.74 -1.59 60.83
C ALA A 14 -34.48 -0.08 60.86
N SER A 15 -33.94 0.40 61.98
CA SER A 15 -33.09 1.59 62.00
C SER A 15 -31.98 1.37 63.02
N PRO A 16 -30.77 1.13 62.52
CA PRO A 16 -29.60 1.73 63.11
C PRO A 16 -28.90 2.55 62.03
N LEU A 17 -29.18 3.85 62.04
CA LEU A 17 -28.27 4.95 61.71
C LEU A 17 -27.16 4.60 60.69
N LEU A 18 -27.37 4.98 59.42
CA LEU A 18 -26.27 5.20 58.47
C LEU A 18 -25.30 6.19 59.13
N VAL A 19 -24.17 5.69 59.65
CA VAL A 19 -23.05 6.54 60.02
C VAL A 19 -22.52 7.10 58.70
N TRP A 20 -22.97 8.31 58.36
CA TRP A 20 -22.68 8.94 57.07
C TRP A 20 -21.18 9.15 56.84
N GLU A 21 -20.38 9.15 57.91
CA GLU A 21 -18.92 9.24 57.91
C GLU A 21 -18.21 7.93 57.50
N ARG A 22 -18.93 6.83 57.28
CA ARG A 22 -18.35 5.52 56.97
C ARG A 22 -18.05 5.37 55.47
N ASP A 23 -16.85 4.87 55.15
CA ASP A 23 -16.50 4.48 53.78
C ASP A 23 -17.51 3.46 53.21
N GLY A 24 -18.08 3.78 52.04
CA GLY A 24 -19.10 2.97 51.38
C GLY A 24 -20.55 3.33 51.72
N ALA A 25 -20.79 4.24 52.68
CA ALA A 25 -22.14 4.64 53.08
C ALA A 25 -22.99 5.14 51.90
N ALA A 26 -22.41 5.94 50.98
CA ALA A 26 -23.12 6.45 49.80
C ALA A 26 -23.64 5.32 48.90
N LYS A 27 -22.82 4.27 48.74
CA LYS A 27 -23.16 3.11 47.91
C LYS A 27 -24.22 2.24 48.57
N GLU A 28 -24.14 2.04 49.89
CA GLU A 28 -25.16 1.32 50.66
C GLU A 28 -26.50 2.06 50.64
N ALA A 29 -26.49 3.38 50.84
CA ALA A 29 -27.67 4.23 50.75
C ALA A 29 -28.28 4.20 49.34
N ALA A 30 -27.46 4.30 48.28
CA ALA A 30 -27.93 4.22 46.91
C ALA A 30 -28.55 2.84 46.58
N GLU A 31 -27.97 1.74 47.08
CA GLU A 31 -28.54 0.40 46.91
C GLU A 31 -29.85 0.24 47.68
N GLY A 32 -29.95 0.80 48.88
CA GLY A 32 -31.18 0.89 49.66
C GLY A 32 -32.30 1.62 48.91
N VAL A 33 -31.97 2.72 48.24
CA VAL A 33 -32.91 3.46 47.38
C VAL A 33 -33.33 2.63 46.16
N LYS A 34 -32.38 1.98 45.47
CA LYS A 34 -32.67 1.12 44.30
C LYS A 34 -33.55 -0.09 44.63
N THR A 35 -33.38 -0.64 45.83
CA THR A 35 -34.13 -1.81 46.31
C THR A 35 -35.44 -1.44 47.03
N GLY A 36 -35.71 -0.14 47.22
CA GLY A 36 -36.91 0.36 47.88
C GLY A 36 -36.93 0.18 49.41
N ILE A 37 -35.77 -0.10 50.02
CA ILE A 37 -35.60 -0.26 51.47
C ILE A 37 -35.70 1.09 52.19
N CYS A 38 -35.22 2.15 51.54
CA CYS A 38 -35.36 3.54 52.00
C CYS A 38 -35.64 4.45 50.80
N THR A 39 -36.23 5.61 51.06
CA THR A 39 -36.49 6.65 50.06
C THR A 39 -35.36 7.69 50.06
N VAL A 40 -35.28 8.49 48.99
CA VAL A 40 -34.33 9.62 48.95
C VAL A 40 -34.64 10.65 50.04
N LEU A 41 -35.91 10.80 50.43
CA LEU A 41 -36.32 11.63 51.55
C LEU A 41 -35.72 11.12 52.87
N ASP A 42 -35.75 9.80 53.11
CA ASP A 42 -35.11 9.20 54.29
C ASP A 42 -33.60 9.47 54.32
N VAL A 43 -32.93 9.44 53.16
CA VAL A 43 -31.50 9.80 53.05
C VAL A 43 -31.27 11.27 53.41
N VAL A 44 -32.09 12.19 52.89
CA VAL A 44 -32.01 13.62 53.20
C VAL A 44 -32.28 13.90 54.69
N GLU A 45 -33.27 13.24 55.30
CA GLU A 45 -33.55 13.38 56.72
C GLU A 45 -32.41 12.88 57.60
N ASN A 46 -31.78 11.76 57.24
CA ASN A 46 -30.60 11.23 57.93
C ASN A 46 -29.38 12.15 57.82
N LEU A 47 -29.27 12.90 56.71
CA LEU A 47 -28.21 13.88 56.50
C LEU A 47 -28.52 15.27 57.11
N ARG A 48 -29.65 15.47 57.80
CA ARG A 48 -30.00 16.79 58.37
C ARG A 48 -28.90 17.38 59.25
N SER A 49 -28.33 16.57 60.15
CA SER A 49 -27.28 17.02 61.08
C SER A 49 -26.02 17.56 60.38
N PRO A 50 -25.40 16.85 59.41
CA PRO A 50 -24.27 17.41 58.67
C PRO A 50 -24.65 18.57 57.73
N LEU A 51 -25.86 18.57 57.14
CA LEU A 51 -26.31 19.62 56.21
C LEU A 51 -26.58 20.98 56.89
N GLU A 52 -26.95 20.99 58.17
CA GLU A 52 -27.22 22.21 58.95
C GLU A 52 -26.05 22.64 59.86
N ASN A 53 -24.92 21.92 59.81
CA ASN A 53 -23.77 22.20 60.66
C ASN A 53 -23.15 23.59 60.37
N ALA A 54 -22.68 24.29 61.39
CA ALA A 54 -22.02 25.59 61.23
C ALA A 54 -20.68 25.50 60.48
N GLU A 55 -19.97 24.37 60.56
CA GLU A 55 -18.69 24.15 59.91
C GLU A 55 -18.86 23.82 58.41
N PRO A 56 -18.26 24.61 57.48
CA PRO A 56 -18.42 24.39 56.04
C PRO A 56 -17.93 23.02 55.55
N ARG A 57 -16.92 22.44 56.19
CA ARG A 57 -16.37 21.13 55.81
C ARG A 57 -17.36 20.00 56.06
N VAL A 58 -18.05 20.05 57.19
CA VAL A 58 -19.08 19.05 57.54
C VAL A 58 -20.27 19.16 56.59
N ARG A 59 -20.68 20.40 56.23
CA ARG A 59 -21.71 20.61 55.21
C ARG A 59 -21.29 20.07 53.85
N ALA A 60 -20.05 20.33 53.42
CA ALA A 60 -19.52 19.83 52.14
C ALA A 60 -19.56 18.30 52.09
N GLN A 61 -19.15 17.60 53.14
CA GLN A 61 -19.20 16.14 53.20
C GLN A 61 -20.64 15.60 53.19
N GLY A 62 -21.55 16.23 53.93
CA GLY A 62 -22.97 15.85 53.92
C GLY A 62 -23.61 16.03 52.53
N ILE A 63 -23.31 17.13 51.85
CA ILE A 63 -23.77 17.38 50.48
C ILE A 63 -23.12 16.43 49.49
N GLN A 64 -21.82 16.12 49.65
CA GLN A 64 -21.10 15.18 48.80
C GLN A 64 -21.72 13.79 48.86
N MET A 65 -21.99 13.30 50.07
CA MET A 65 -22.68 12.04 50.33
C MET A 65 -24.05 12.01 49.64
N LEU A 66 -24.84 13.09 49.74
CA LEU A 66 -26.12 13.19 49.04
C LEU A 66 -25.93 13.16 47.51
N SER A 67 -24.97 13.91 46.99
CA SER A 67 -24.66 13.97 45.55
C SER A 67 -24.22 12.61 44.99
N ASP A 68 -23.42 11.85 45.74
CA ASP A 68 -22.96 10.51 45.36
C ASP A 68 -24.10 9.49 45.30
N VAL A 69 -25.09 9.63 46.20
CA VAL A 69 -26.34 8.84 46.15
C VAL A 69 -27.15 9.22 44.92
N LEU A 70 -27.37 10.53 44.68
CA LEU A 70 -28.14 11.01 43.53
C LEU A 70 -27.52 10.57 42.20
N LEU A 71 -26.19 10.58 42.07
CA LEU A 71 -25.50 10.15 40.86
C LEU A 71 -25.76 8.67 40.50
N GLN A 72 -26.10 7.84 41.49
CA GLN A 72 -26.46 6.43 41.28
C GLN A 72 -27.97 6.19 41.15
N CYS A 73 -28.79 7.15 41.57
CA CYS A 73 -30.24 6.99 41.72
C CYS A 73 -31.06 7.94 40.84
N TYR A 74 -30.42 8.83 40.07
CA TYR A 74 -31.10 9.83 39.23
C TYR A 74 -32.24 9.30 38.34
N PRO A 75 -32.22 8.06 37.77
CA PRO A 75 -33.33 7.58 36.95
C PRO A 75 -34.61 7.25 37.75
N LEU A 76 -34.49 7.11 39.08
CA LEU A 76 -35.56 6.66 39.97
C LEU A 76 -36.30 7.81 40.66
N LEU A 77 -35.80 9.05 40.52
CA LEU A 77 -36.37 10.22 41.18
C LEU A 77 -37.70 10.61 40.54
N GLN A 78 -38.64 11.10 41.34
CA GLN A 78 -39.90 11.66 40.87
C GLN A 78 -39.80 13.17 40.63
N GLU A 79 -40.61 13.72 39.73
CA GLU A 79 -40.59 15.15 39.37
C GLU A 79 -40.67 16.10 40.58
N LYS A 80 -41.52 15.76 41.57
CA LYS A 80 -41.64 16.56 42.81
C LYS A 80 -40.36 16.54 43.65
N GLU A 81 -39.69 15.39 43.72
CA GLU A 81 -38.43 15.23 44.47
C GLU A 81 -37.32 16.01 43.77
N VAL A 82 -37.22 15.87 42.45
CA VAL A 82 -36.27 16.61 41.61
C VAL A 82 -36.46 18.12 41.77
N THR A 83 -37.70 18.61 41.78
CA THR A 83 -37.99 20.04 41.98
C THR A 83 -37.48 20.55 43.32
N GLN A 84 -37.74 19.82 44.41
CA GLN A 84 -37.28 20.21 45.75
C GLN A 84 -35.76 20.13 45.88
N LEU A 85 -35.14 19.08 45.31
CA LEU A 85 -33.70 18.92 45.31
C LEU A 85 -33.02 20.04 44.51
N VAL A 86 -33.52 20.40 43.33
CA VAL A 86 -32.99 21.52 42.55
C VAL A 86 -33.00 22.82 43.37
N LEU A 87 -34.15 23.18 43.96
CA LEU A 87 -34.25 24.39 44.79
C LEU A 87 -33.31 24.36 46.01
N PHE A 88 -33.15 23.19 46.62
CA PHE A 88 -32.20 23.00 47.72
C PHE A 88 -30.76 23.24 47.25
N TYR A 89 -30.33 22.59 46.17
CA TYR A 89 -28.97 22.72 45.63
C TYR A 89 -28.69 24.14 45.12
N GLU A 90 -29.64 24.80 44.45
CA GLU A 90 -29.53 26.21 44.05
C GLU A 90 -29.30 27.14 45.25
N ASN A 91 -30.06 26.95 46.34
CA ASN A 91 -29.83 27.74 47.55
C ASN A 91 -28.46 27.45 48.18
N ARG A 92 -27.94 26.22 48.04
CA ARG A 92 -26.60 25.84 48.54
C ARG A 92 -25.45 26.30 47.66
N LEU A 93 -25.69 26.74 46.40
CA LEU A 93 -24.66 27.41 45.60
C LEU A 93 -24.20 28.74 46.23
N LYS A 94 -25.05 29.36 47.06
CA LYS A 94 -24.76 30.61 47.80
C LYS A 94 -23.98 30.38 49.10
N ASP A 95 -23.64 29.12 49.43
CA ASP A 95 -22.90 28.76 50.63
C ASP A 95 -21.38 29.03 50.43
N HIS A 96 -20.56 28.62 51.41
CA HIS A 96 -19.11 28.79 51.38
C HIS A 96 -18.47 28.07 50.17
N HIS A 97 -17.39 28.63 49.61
CA HIS A 97 -16.70 28.11 48.43
C HIS A 97 -16.19 26.64 48.54
N LEU A 98 -16.12 26.09 49.75
CA LEU A 98 -15.73 24.69 50.00
C LEU A 98 -16.89 23.71 49.76
N VAL A 99 -18.13 24.22 49.75
CA VAL A 99 -19.36 23.44 49.61
C VAL A 99 -19.79 23.36 48.14
N ILE A 100 -19.52 24.42 47.37
CA ILE A 100 -19.91 24.56 45.96
C ILE A 100 -19.53 23.34 45.10
N PRO A 101 -18.32 22.75 45.19
CA PRO A 101 -17.97 21.54 44.42
C PRO A 101 -18.96 20.38 44.60
N SER A 102 -19.31 20.07 45.86
CA SER A 102 -20.25 19.00 46.19
C SER A 102 -21.68 19.31 45.73
N VAL A 103 -22.06 20.59 45.75
CA VAL A 103 -23.34 21.08 45.22
C VAL A 103 -23.41 20.88 43.70
N LEU A 104 -22.35 21.25 42.97
CA LEU A 104 -22.27 21.06 41.51
C LEU A 104 -22.37 19.59 41.11
N GLN A 105 -21.80 18.67 41.88
CA GLN A 105 -21.94 17.23 41.58
C GLN A 105 -23.38 16.74 41.72
N GLY A 106 -24.13 17.26 42.69
CA GLY A 106 -25.56 16.95 42.83
C GLY A 106 -26.38 17.54 41.69
N LEU A 107 -26.10 18.79 41.30
CA LEU A 107 -26.72 19.41 40.12
C LEU A 107 -26.38 18.66 38.83
N LYS A 108 -25.18 18.09 38.71
CA LYS A 108 -24.82 17.18 37.60
C LYS A 108 -25.72 15.95 37.58
N ALA A 109 -25.92 15.27 38.70
CA ALA A 109 -26.84 14.14 38.77
C ALA A 109 -28.28 14.55 38.39
N LEU A 110 -28.75 15.69 38.90
CA LEU A 110 -30.10 16.20 38.62
C LEU A 110 -30.28 16.62 37.15
N SER A 111 -29.25 17.16 36.49
CA SER A 111 -29.28 17.49 35.06
C SER A 111 -29.40 16.27 34.13
N MET A 112 -29.15 15.05 34.64
CA MET A 112 -29.32 13.80 33.91
C MET A 112 -30.73 13.19 34.06
N CYS A 113 -31.60 13.79 34.88
CA CYS A 113 -32.96 13.30 35.10
C CYS A 113 -33.88 13.62 33.91
N GLU A 114 -34.68 12.64 33.48
CA GLU A 114 -35.68 12.86 32.43
C GLU A 114 -36.91 13.63 32.94
N VAL A 115 -37.22 13.53 34.24
CA VAL A 115 -38.41 14.10 34.89
C VAL A 115 -38.13 15.45 35.58
N LEU A 116 -37.65 16.41 34.80
CA LEU A 116 -37.43 17.80 35.25
C LEU A 116 -38.63 18.69 34.87
N ALA A 117 -39.22 19.41 35.83
CA ALA A 117 -40.31 20.35 35.56
C ALA A 117 -39.86 21.51 34.65
N PRO A 118 -40.72 22.01 33.74
CA PRO A 118 -40.37 23.10 32.83
C PRO A 118 -39.89 24.36 33.56
N GLY A 119 -38.80 24.95 33.09
CA GLY A 119 -38.21 26.16 33.66
C GLY A 119 -37.14 25.91 34.73
N LEU A 120 -37.07 24.70 35.32
CA LEU A 120 -36.01 24.38 36.29
C LEU A 120 -34.62 24.31 35.64
N ALA A 121 -34.49 23.82 34.41
CA ALA A 121 -33.21 23.79 33.71
C ALA A 121 -32.64 25.21 33.53
N VAL A 122 -33.53 26.15 33.16
CA VAL A 122 -33.22 27.58 33.03
C VAL A 122 -32.85 28.19 34.38
N SER A 123 -33.58 27.85 35.45
CA SER A 123 -33.28 28.30 36.82
C SER A 123 -31.89 27.87 37.26
N VAL A 124 -31.55 26.59 37.07
CA VAL A 124 -30.25 26.02 37.47
C VAL A 124 -29.12 26.71 36.74
N LEU A 125 -29.24 26.91 35.42
CA LEU A 125 -28.21 27.59 34.64
C LEU A 125 -28.03 29.05 35.05
N LYS A 126 -29.12 29.79 35.28
CA LYS A 126 -29.06 31.15 35.81
C LYS A 126 -28.36 31.20 37.18
N ALA A 127 -28.69 30.28 38.08
CA ALA A 127 -28.05 30.20 39.39
C ALA A 127 -26.55 29.91 39.27
N ILE A 128 -26.15 28.99 38.38
CA ILE A 128 -24.73 28.71 38.12
C ILE A 128 -24.02 29.94 37.58
N PHE A 129 -24.57 30.60 36.54
CA PHE A 129 -23.95 31.78 35.92
C PHE A 129 -23.83 32.96 36.89
N GLN A 130 -24.78 33.11 37.82
CA GLN A 130 -24.81 34.22 38.76
C GLN A 130 -23.94 33.99 40.00
N GLU A 131 -23.94 32.78 40.55
CA GLU A 131 -23.37 32.52 41.88
C GLU A 131 -21.99 31.83 41.82
N VAL A 132 -21.62 31.22 40.69
CA VAL A 132 -20.40 30.40 40.58
C VAL A 132 -19.35 31.07 39.70
N HIS A 133 -18.23 31.47 40.30
CA HIS A 133 -17.06 31.91 39.55
C HIS A 133 -16.21 30.72 39.08
N VAL A 134 -16.47 30.22 37.87
CA VAL A 134 -15.94 28.97 37.32
C VAL A 134 -14.40 28.92 37.30
N GLN A 135 -13.75 30.04 37.00
CA GLN A 135 -12.28 30.12 36.92
C GLN A 135 -11.59 29.84 38.26
N SER A 136 -12.28 30.07 39.38
CA SER A 136 -11.76 29.77 40.72
C SER A 136 -11.87 28.30 41.13
N LEU A 137 -12.65 27.50 40.39
CA LEU A 137 -12.88 26.09 40.71
C LEU A 137 -11.72 25.20 40.28
N MET A 138 -11.60 24.03 40.91
CA MET A 138 -10.66 22.99 40.48
C MET A 138 -11.07 22.40 39.13
N GLN A 139 -10.12 21.79 38.44
CA GLN A 139 -10.32 21.29 37.07
C GLN A 139 -11.50 20.31 36.93
N LEU A 140 -11.68 19.37 37.86
CA LEU A 140 -12.79 18.41 37.87
C LEU A 140 -14.15 19.08 38.16
N ASP A 141 -14.16 20.15 38.94
CA ASP A 141 -15.37 20.90 39.26
C ASP A 141 -15.81 21.74 38.06
N ARG A 142 -14.86 22.36 37.33
CA ARG A 142 -15.14 23.01 36.05
C ARG A 142 -15.69 22.03 35.02
N HIS A 143 -15.12 20.82 34.94
CA HIS A 143 -15.65 19.75 34.10
C HIS A 143 -17.11 19.40 34.43
N THR A 144 -17.47 19.43 35.72
CA THR A 144 -18.83 19.20 36.20
C THR A 144 -19.78 20.30 35.72
N VAL A 145 -19.36 21.57 35.75
CA VAL A 145 -20.13 22.71 35.20
C VAL A 145 -20.40 22.52 33.70
N TYR A 146 -19.36 22.25 32.89
CA TYR A 146 -19.55 22.01 31.45
C TYR A 146 -20.45 20.80 31.16
N SER A 147 -20.35 19.74 31.97
CA SER A 147 -21.21 18.56 31.85
C SER A 147 -22.68 18.90 32.10
N ILE A 148 -22.98 19.73 33.11
CA ILE A 148 -24.36 20.18 33.40
C ILE A 148 -24.93 20.94 32.20
N ILE A 149 -24.16 21.89 31.66
CA ILE A 149 -24.58 22.69 30.51
C ILE A 149 -24.83 21.79 29.30
N SER A 150 -23.91 20.88 29.00
CA SER A 150 -24.04 19.91 27.90
C SER A 150 -25.25 19.00 28.06
N ASN A 151 -25.50 18.49 29.28
CA ASN A 151 -26.68 17.68 29.60
C ASN A 151 -27.98 18.43 29.29
N PHE A 152 -28.10 19.69 29.72
CA PHE A 152 -29.30 20.49 29.43
C PHE A 152 -29.43 20.87 27.96
N MET A 153 -28.33 21.16 27.27
CA MET A 153 -28.37 21.39 25.81
C MET A 153 -28.80 20.17 25.01
N SER A 154 -28.63 18.97 25.55
CA SER A 154 -29.10 17.73 24.93
C SER A 154 -30.57 17.40 25.25
N SER A 155 -31.01 17.69 26.47
CA SER A 155 -32.30 17.23 27.00
C SER A 155 -33.40 18.30 27.01
N ARG A 156 -33.03 19.59 26.97
CA ARG A 156 -33.91 20.76 27.23
C ARG A 156 -33.63 21.94 26.30
N GLU A 157 -33.24 21.68 25.05
CA GLU A 157 -32.85 22.70 24.07
C GLU A 157 -33.85 23.86 23.92
N ALA A 158 -35.15 23.55 23.84
CA ALA A 158 -36.19 24.57 23.68
C ALA A 158 -36.29 25.54 24.88
N GLU A 159 -36.09 25.04 26.09
CA GLU A 159 -36.08 25.86 27.31
C GLU A 159 -34.84 26.76 27.34
N LEU A 160 -33.67 26.22 27.00
CA LEU A 160 -32.43 27.01 26.98
C LEU A 160 -32.48 28.08 25.88
N LYS A 161 -33.08 27.82 24.72
CA LYS A 161 -33.30 28.83 23.69
C LYS A 161 -34.18 30.00 24.15
N SER A 162 -35.10 29.75 25.09
CA SER A 162 -35.98 30.80 25.65
C SER A 162 -35.23 31.84 26.50
N LEU A 163 -33.99 31.53 26.94
CA LEU A 163 -33.10 32.51 27.60
C LEU A 163 -32.58 33.59 26.66
N GLY A 164 -32.71 33.40 25.34
CA GLY A 164 -32.17 34.34 24.36
C GLY A 164 -30.66 34.50 24.51
N ALA A 165 -30.18 35.72 24.32
CA ALA A 165 -28.75 36.02 24.33
C ALA A 165 -28.08 35.91 25.71
N ASP A 166 -28.87 35.93 26.79
CA ASP A 166 -28.36 35.80 28.16
C ASP A 166 -27.71 34.43 28.41
N PHE A 167 -28.18 33.37 27.73
CA PHE A 167 -27.53 32.06 27.80
C PHE A 167 -26.15 32.09 27.15
N THR A 168 -26.04 32.68 25.96
CA THR A 168 -24.78 32.82 25.24
C THR A 168 -23.78 33.64 26.06
N PHE A 169 -24.21 34.79 26.59
CA PHE A 169 -23.38 35.63 27.45
C PHE A 169 -22.93 34.91 28.73
N GLY A 170 -23.85 34.24 29.43
CA GLY A 170 -23.52 33.46 30.61
C GLY A 170 -22.52 32.34 30.29
N PHE A 171 -22.65 31.68 29.15
CA PHE A 171 -21.69 30.67 28.73
C PHE A 171 -20.31 31.24 28.37
N ILE A 172 -20.24 32.41 27.71
CA ILE A 172 -18.97 33.12 27.45
C ILE A 172 -18.21 33.33 28.76
N GLN A 173 -18.89 33.81 29.80
CA GLN A 173 -18.30 34.02 31.13
C GLN A 173 -17.83 32.73 31.79
N VAL A 174 -18.54 31.62 31.59
CA VAL A 174 -18.16 30.29 32.10
C VAL A 174 -16.95 29.72 31.37
N MET A 175 -16.84 29.96 30.06
CA MET A 175 -15.75 29.45 29.24
C MET A 175 -14.45 30.23 29.41
N ASP A 176 -14.54 31.52 29.76
CA ASP A 176 -13.39 32.42 29.82
C ASP A 176 -12.22 31.84 30.63
N GLY A 177 -11.04 31.83 30.02
CA GLY A 177 -9.79 31.41 30.67
C GLY A 177 -9.65 29.90 30.97
N GLU A 178 -10.47 29.01 30.40
CA GLU A 178 -10.27 27.56 30.57
C GLU A 178 -8.96 27.11 29.90
N LYS A 179 -8.21 26.22 30.56
CA LYS A 179 -6.88 25.76 30.09
C LYS A 179 -6.77 24.24 30.00
N ASP A 180 -7.67 23.50 30.65
CA ASP A 180 -7.60 22.05 30.64
C ASP A 180 -8.16 21.49 29.31
N PRO A 181 -7.40 20.63 28.59
CA PRO A 181 -7.80 20.15 27.27
C PRO A 181 -9.10 19.33 27.30
N ARG A 182 -9.42 18.65 28.41
CA ARG A 182 -10.66 17.86 28.53
C ARG A 182 -11.88 18.78 28.59
N ASN A 183 -11.74 19.88 29.31
CA ASN A 183 -12.78 20.89 29.45
C ASN A 183 -12.94 21.70 28.16
N LEU A 184 -11.84 22.04 27.50
CA LEU A 184 -11.85 22.75 26.22
C LEU A 184 -12.61 22.00 25.13
N LEU A 185 -12.45 20.67 25.02
CA LEU A 185 -13.21 19.89 24.04
C LEU A 185 -14.73 19.99 24.25
N ILE A 186 -15.18 19.96 25.51
CA ILE A 186 -16.61 20.11 25.84
C ILE A 186 -17.04 21.56 25.60
N ALA A 187 -16.23 22.54 26.02
CA ALA A 187 -16.53 23.95 25.82
C ALA A 187 -16.68 24.30 24.33
N PHE A 188 -15.74 23.87 23.48
CA PHE A 188 -15.83 24.01 22.03
C PHE A 188 -17.09 23.33 21.46
N ARG A 189 -17.44 22.14 21.97
CA ARG A 189 -18.69 21.46 21.56
C ARG A 189 -19.92 22.28 21.92
N ILE A 190 -19.96 22.88 23.11
CA ILE A 190 -21.06 23.76 23.52
C ILE A 190 -21.13 25.00 22.62
N VAL A 191 -20.01 25.67 22.31
CA VAL A 191 -20.02 26.80 21.37
C VAL A 191 -20.51 26.38 19.99
N GLN A 192 -20.01 25.26 19.48
CA GLN A 192 -20.46 24.72 18.20
C GLN A 192 -21.98 24.47 18.21
N ASP A 193 -22.50 23.87 19.28
CA ASP A 193 -23.93 23.62 19.43
C ASP A 193 -24.75 24.92 19.55
N ILE A 194 -24.23 25.96 20.24
CA ILE A 194 -24.84 27.30 20.28
C ILE A 194 -25.06 27.81 18.85
N ILE A 195 -24.03 27.71 18.01
CA ILE A 195 -24.06 28.20 16.63
C ILE A 195 -24.96 27.33 15.75
N VAL A 196 -24.69 26.02 15.67
CA VAL A 196 -25.34 25.09 14.74
C VAL A 196 -26.82 24.87 15.07
N LYS A 197 -27.18 24.86 16.37
CA LYS A 197 -28.58 24.72 16.78
C LYS A 197 -29.34 26.04 16.72
N GLY A 198 -28.69 27.17 16.41
CA GLY A 198 -29.35 28.47 16.25
C GLY A 198 -29.82 29.07 17.58
N TYR A 199 -28.95 29.09 18.59
CA TYR A 199 -29.18 29.90 19.79
C TYR A 199 -29.00 31.39 19.48
N ALA A 200 -29.67 32.26 20.23
CA ALA A 200 -29.55 33.69 20.03
C ALA A 200 -28.17 34.18 20.50
N LEU A 201 -27.37 34.71 19.58
CA LEU A 201 -26.08 35.33 19.90
C LEU A 201 -26.27 36.76 20.45
N GLY A 202 -27.29 37.48 19.96
CA GLY A 202 -27.54 38.87 20.35
C GLY A 202 -26.37 39.77 19.95
N PRO A 203 -25.98 40.74 20.79
CA PRO A 203 -24.80 41.58 20.54
C PRO A 203 -23.47 40.83 20.78
N PHE A 204 -23.50 39.61 21.36
CA PHE A 204 -22.32 38.93 21.89
C PHE A 204 -21.52 38.12 20.86
N THR A 205 -21.67 38.43 19.58
CA THR A 205 -21.00 37.70 18.50
C THR A 205 -19.49 37.87 18.56
N GLU A 206 -19.03 39.11 18.76
CA GLU A 206 -17.61 39.44 18.88
C GLU A 206 -17.02 38.79 20.13
N GLU A 207 -17.69 38.89 21.28
CA GLU A 207 -17.25 38.29 22.54
C GLU A 207 -17.19 36.76 22.48
N LEU A 208 -18.14 36.11 21.78
CA LEU A 208 -18.10 34.67 21.55
C LEU A 208 -16.92 34.27 20.64
N PHE A 209 -16.60 35.10 19.66
CA PHE A 209 -15.42 34.91 18.81
C PHE A 209 -14.13 35.12 19.61
N GLU A 210 -14.02 36.19 20.41
CA GLU A 210 -12.84 36.49 21.21
C GLU A 210 -12.50 35.36 22.19
N VAL A 211 -13.50 34.86 22.93
CA VAL A 211 -13.29 33.80 23.93
C VAL A 211 -12.87 32.47 23.30
N THR A 212 -13.14 32.26 22.00
CA THR A 212 -12.74 31.03 21.29
C THR A 212 -11.47 31.20 20.47
N SER A 213 -11.28 32.35 19.82
CA SER A 213 -10.14 32.62 18.95
C SER A 213 -8.82 32.80 19.71
N CYS A 214 -8.87 33.14 21.00
CA CYS A 214 -7.69 33.27 21.85
C CYS A 214 -6.84 31.98 21.97
N TYR A 215 -7.44 30.82 21.65
CA TYR A 215 -6.75 29.52 21.62
C TYR A 215 -6.02 29.24 20.29
N PHE A 216 -6.06 30.16 19.32
CA PHE A 216 -5.50 29.97 17.99
C PHE A 216 -4.12 30.65 17.82
N PRO A 217 -3.06 29.91 17.39
CA PRO A 217 -3.01 28.46 17.17
C PRO A 217 -2.90 27.69 18.49
N ILE A 218 -3.36 26.44 18.50
CA ILE A 218 -3.28 25.59 19.69
C ILE A 218 -1.81 25.28 20.01
N ASP A 219 -1.37 25.69 21.20
CA ASP A 219 -0.08 25.33 21.76
C ASP A 219 -0.25 24.33 22.92
N PHE A 220 -0.36 23.05 22.57
CA PHE A 220 -0.54 21.94 23.51
C PHE A 220 0.44 20.81 23.20
N THR A 221 1.09 20.29 24.24
CA THR A 221 1.93 19.10 24.19
C THR A 221 1.36 18.03 25.13
N PRO A 222 0.91 16.88 24.61
CA PRO A 222 0.32 15.84 25.46
C PRO A 222 1.37 15.24 26.41
N PRO A 223 1.02 14.96 27.68
CA PRO A 223 1.90 14.23 28.60
C PRO A 223 2.24 12.82 28.05
N PRO A 224 3.47 12.32 28.24
CA PRO A 224 3.92 11.05 27.66
C PRO A 224 3.17 9.79 28.15
N ASN A 225 2.34 9.91 29.20
CA ASN A 225 1.50 8.85 29.76
C ASN A 225 0.09 9.38 30.08
N ASP A 226 -0.53 10.14 29.18
CA ASP A 226 -1.89 10.63 29.40
C ASP A 226 -2.90 9.46 29.41
N PRO A 227 -3.57 9.15 30.54
CA PRO A 227 -4.56 8.08 30.61
C PRO A 227 -5.82 8.37 29.77
N HIS A 228 -6.04 9.62 29.37
CA HIS A 228 -7.21 10.03 28.56
C HIS A 228 -6.92 10.10 27.06
N GLY A 229 -5.64 10.11 26.67
CA GLY A 229 -5.20 10.02 25.27
C GLY A 229 -5.48 11.25 24.40
N ILE A 230 -5.77 12.43 24.95
CA ILE A 230 -6.11 13.62 24.16
C ILE A 230 -4.88 14.13 23.42
N GLN A 231 -4.99 14.26 22.10
CA GLN A 231 -3.91 14.75 21.24
C GLN A 231 -4.09 16.22 20.89
N LYS A 232 -2.99 16.88 20.52
CA LYS A 232 -2.99 18.24 19.97
C LYS A 232 -3.96 18.39 18.78
N GLY A 233 -4.01 17.37 17.92
CA GLY A 233 -4.89 17.35 16.75
C GLY A 233 -6.38 17.42 17.09
N ASP A 234 -6.80 16.81 18.20
CA ASP A 234 -8.21 16.80 18.62
C ASP A 234 -8.71 18.20 18.96
N LEU A 235 -7.87 18.99 19.65
CA LEU A 235 -8.15 20.39 19.98
C LEU A 235 -8.18 21.28 18.74
N ILE A 236 -7.22 21.11 17.82
CA ILE A 236 -7.16 21.91 16.57
C ILE A 236 -8.42 21.68 15.74
N VAL A 237 -8.83 20.42 15.55
CA VAL A 237 -10.02 20.08 14.76
C VAL A 237 -11.29 20.62 15.44
N SER A 238 -11.39 20.50 16.77
CA SER A 238 -12.54 21.00 17.52
C SER A 238 -12.65 22.52 17.46
N LEU A 239 -11.54 23.24 17.65
CA LEU A 239 -11.50 24.70 17.52
C LEU A 239 -11.84 25.15 16.10
N ARG A 240 -11.29 24.50 15.08
CA ARG A 240 -11.62 24.79 13.67
C ARG A 240 -13.12 24.63 13.42
N ALA A 241 -13.72 23.55 13.91
CA ALA A 241 -15.14 23.30 13.75
C ALA A 241 -16.02 24.39 14.38
N VAL A 242 -15.55 25.05 15.45
CA VAL A 242 -16.21 26.21 16.08
C VAL A 242 -16.02 27.46 15.21
N LEU A 243 -14.78 27.80 14.88
CA LEU A 243 -14.45 29.03 14.14
C LEU A 243 -15.09 29.05 12.75
N THR A 244 -15.30 27.88 12.12
CA THR A 244 -15.96 27.75 10.82
C THR A 244 -17.39 27.22 10.91
N ALA A 245 -18.07 27.40 12.05
CA ALA A 245 -19.47 27.00 12.21
C ALA A 245 -20.48 28.01 11.63
N THR A 246 -20.09 29.28 11.46
CA THR A 246 -20.96 30.35 10.99
C THR A 246 -20.22 31.35 10.10
N PRO A 247 -20.87 31.88 9.05
CA PRO A 247 -20.32 32.97 8.22
C PRO A 247 -20.21 34.30 8.99
N VAL A 248 -20.97 34.47 10.08
CA VAL A 248 -20.94 35.72 10.87
C VAL A 248 -19.55 35.97 11.47
N PHE A 249 -18.76 34.92 11.73
CA PHE A 249 -17.38 35.07 12.20
C PHE A 249 -16.40 35.53 11.12
N ALA A 250 -16.80 35.66 9.85
CA ALA A 250 -15.86 35.95 8.76
C ALA A 250 -15.11 37.29 8.94
N GLU A 251 -15.79 38.33 9.42
CA GLU A 251 -15.20 39.66 9.64
C GLU A 251 -14.08 39.65 10.69
N PHE A 252 -14.08 38.68 11.60
CA PHE A 252 -13.06 38.52 12.64
C PHE A 252 -12.05 37.41 12.31
N LEU A 253 -12.52 36.29 11.75
CA LEU A 253 -11.70 35.13 11.43
C LEU A 253 -10.75 35.40 10.26
N LEU A 254 -11.21 36.01 9.17
CA LEU A 254 -10.37 36.23 8.00
C LEU A 254 -9.15 37.13 8.32
N PRO A 255 -9.28 38.26 9.05
CA PRO A 255 -8.14 39.01 9.54
C PRO A 255 -7.17 38.19 10.40
N LEU A 256 -7.70 37.40 11.34
CA LEU A 256 -6.87 36.53 12.20
C LEU A 256 -6.08 35.51 11.37
N LEU A 257 -6.72 34.84 10.42
CA LEU A 257 -6.06 33.87 9.56
C LEU A 257 -4.97 34.52 8.70
N ILE A 258 -5.22 35.72 8.16
CA ILE A 258 -4.21 36.49 7.40
C ILE A 258 -3.01 36.82 8.30
N GLU A 259 -3.25 37.35 9.50
CA GLU A 259 -2.18 37.67 10.47
C GLU A 259 -1.34 36.44 10.80
N LYS A 260 -1.98 35.28 11.04
CA LYS A 260 -1.28 34.04 11.40
C LYS A 260 -0.57 33.39 10.22
N MET A 261 -1.11 33.50 9.00
CA MET A 261 -0.40 33.07 7.77
C MET A 261 0.87 33.89 7.54
N ASP A 262 0.82 35.21 7.80
CA ASP A 262 1.94 36.12 7.61
C ASP A 262 3.00 36.05 8.73
N SER A 263 2.74 35.32 9.82
CA SER A 263 3.66 35.13 10.95
C SER A 263 4.79 34.12 10.64
N ASP A 264 5.91 34.12 11.38
CA ASP A 264 7.00 33.16 11.14
C ASP A 264 6.75 31.74 11.71
N VAL A 265 5.59 31.50 12.34
CA VAL A 265 5.31 30.25 13.07
C VAL A 265 4.68 29.21 12.12
N GLN A 266 5.46 28.21 11.70
CA GLN A 266 5.02 27.20 10.73
C GLN A 266 3.72 26.47 11.12
N SER A 267 3.53 26.12 12.39
CA SER A 267 2.28 25.46 12.85
C SER A 267 1.08 26.39 12.72
N ALA A 268 1.25 27.68 13.02
CA ALA A 268 0.20 28.69 12.88
C ALA A 268 -0.20 28.84 11.41
N LYS A 269 0.77 28.85 10.49
CA LYS A 269 0.51 28.89 9.04
C LYS A 269 -0.34 27.71 8.59
N LEU A 270 0.05 26.50 8.98
CA LEU A 270 -0.68 25.27 8.63
C LEU A 270 -2.12 25.30 9.15
N ASP A 271 -2.29 25.62 10.44
CA ASP A 271 -3.62 25.70 11.05
C ASP A 271 -4.47 26.77 10.37
N SER A 272 -3.87 27.88 9.95
CA SER A 272 -4.57 28.98 9.26
C SER A 272 -5.04 28.58 7.87
N LEU A 273 -4.19 27.95 7.08
CA LEU A 273 -4.50 27.48 5.73
C LEU A 273 -5.59 26.40 5.72
N GLN A 274 -5.51 25.46 6.66
CA GLN A 274 -6.52 24.41 6.82
C GLN A 274 -7.86 24.99 7.30
N THR A 275 -7.83 25.97 8.20
CA THR A 275 -9.03 26.66 8.68
C THR A 275 -9.66 27.51 7.59
N LEU A 276 -8.87 28.21 6.77
CA LEU A 276 -9.35 28.93 5.58
C LEU A 276 -10.05 27.98 4.58
N SER A 277 -9.45 26.82 4.33
CA SER A 277 -10.05 25.79 3.46
C SER A 277 -11.41 25.32 3.98
N ALA A 278 -11.54 25.12 5.29
CA ALA A 278 -12.81 24.78 5.93
C ALA A 278 -13.83 25.94 5.87
N ALA A 279 -13.40 27.17 6.10
CA ALA A 279 -14.25 28.37 6.01
C ALA A 279 -14.84 28.55 4.60
N CYS A 280 -14.06 28.27 3.55
CA CYS A 280 -14.49 28.32 2.15
C CYS A 280 -15.66 27.36 1.81
N THR A 281 -16.03 26.44 2.71
CA THR A 281 -17.19 25.55 2.53
C THR A 281 -18.51 26.21 2.91
N ILE A 282 -18.49 27.22 3.81
CA ILE A 282 -19.68 27.86 4.36
C ILE A 282 -19.77 29.37 4.05
N TYR A 283 -18.66 30.02 3.69
CA TYR A 283 -18.64 31.46 3.40
C TYR A 283 -19.22 31.77 2.01
N GLY A 284 -19.83 32.95 1.89
CA GLY A 284 -20.42 33.48 0.68
C GLY A 284 -19.63 34.65 0.09
N GLU A 285 -20.25 35.34 -0.87
CA GLU A 285 -19.63 36.47 -1.57
C GLU A 285 -19.38 37.64 -0.61
N LYS A 286 -20.36 37.99 0.23
CA LYS A 286 -20.30 39.16 1.11
C LYS A 286 -19.13 39.08 2.08
N GLU A 287 -18.92 37.89 2.64
CA GLU A 287 -17.88 37.64 3.65
C GLU A 287 -16.48 37.70 3.05
N LEU A 288 -16.29 37.21 1.83
CA LEU A 288 -14.97 37.09 1.21
C LEU A 288 -14.53 38.36 0.48
N LYS A 289 -15.46 39.11 -0.12
CA LYS A 289 -15.19 40.18 -1.10
C LYS A 289 -14.12 41.16 -0.66
N GLU A 290 -14.18 41.65 0.58
CA GLU A 290 -13.25 42.66 1.10
C GLU A 290 -11.85 42.08 1.42
N PHE A 291 -11.76 40.79 1.75
CA PHE A 291 -10.51 40.14 2.17
C PHE A 291 -9.79 39.39 1.04
N LEU A 292 -10.45 39.14 -0.09
CA LEU A 292 -9.87 38.41 -1.24
C LEU A 292 -8.48 38.90 -1.68
N PRO A 293 -8.22 40.21 -1.85
CA PRO A 293 -6.89 40.69 -2.26
C PRO A 293 -5.80 40.35 -1.23
N SER A 294 -6.11 40.50 0.06
CA SER A 294 -5.19 40.21 1.16
C SER A 294 -4.93 38.70 1.29
N LEU A 295 -5.98 37.87 1.22
CA LEU A 295 -5.87 36.42 1.19
C LEU A 295 -4.98 35.94 0.04
N TRP A 296 -5.19 36.48 -1.17
CA TRP A 296 -4.35 36.17 -2.31
C TRP A 296 -2.88 36.55 -2.07
N SER A 297 -2.63 37.74 -1.53
CA SER A 297 -1.27 38.21 -1.22
C SER A 297 -0.55 37.27 -0.26
N SER A 298 -1.20 36.85 0.83
CA SER A 298 -0.65 35.91 1.81
C SER A 298 -0.43 34.51 1.23
N LEU A 299 -1.42 33.94 0.53
CA LEU A 299 -1.30 32.62 -0.13
C LEU A 299 -0.16 32.59 -1.14
N ARG A 300 -0.07 33.64 -1.98
CA ARG A 300 1.00 33.81 -2.95
C ARG A 300 2.35 33.86 -2.23
N ARG A 301 2.49 34.72 -1.22
CA ARG A 301 3.74 34.87 -0.45
C ARG A 301 4.22 33.53 0.10
N GLU A 302 3.34 32.76 0.73
CA GLU A 302 3.70 31.48 1.34
C GLU A 302 4.17 30.46 0.32
N VAL A 303 3.51 30.34 -0.84
CA VAL A 303 3.94 29.40 -1.89
C VAL A 303 5.29 29.79 -2.50
N PHE A 304 5.60 31.09 -2.58
CA PHE A 304 6.89 31.56 -3.10
C PHE A 304 8.04 31.47 -2.09
N GLN A 305 7.78 31.66 -0.80
CA GLN A 305 8.82 31.87 0.21
C GLN A 305 9.05 30.66 1.13
N THR A 306 8.07 29.77 1.27
CA THR A 306 8.18 28.68 2.24
C THR A 306 9.21 27.63 1.81
N ALA A 307 10.03 27.18 2.77
CA ALA A 307 10.86 25.99 2.60
C ALA A 307 10.12 24.70 3.00
N SER A 308 8.91 24.82 3.55
CA SER A 308 8.13 23.69 4.04
C SER A 308 7.15 23.20 2.98
N GLU A 309 7.40 22.01 2.43
CA GLU A 309 6.51 21.34 1.48
C GLU A 309 5.07 21.18 2.03
N LYS A 310 4.92 21.05 3.36
CA LYS A 310 3.60 20.96 4.00
C LYS A 310 2.83 22.29 3.89
N VAL A 311 3.51 23.41 4.13
CA VAL A 311 2.88 24.74 4.04
C VAL A 311 2.55 25.05 2.58
N GLU A 312 3.44 24.71 1.65
CA GLU A 312 3.16 24.84 0.22
C GLU A 312 1.92 24.06 -0.20
N ALA A 313 1.82 22.78 0.20
CA ALA A 313 0.69 21.93 -0.13
C ALA A 313 -0.64 22.45 0.42
N GLU A 314 -0.67 22.89 1.69
CA GLU A 314 -1.87 23.48 2.30
C GLU A 314 -2.20 24.85 1.70
N GLY A 315 -1.21 25.64 1.28
CA GLY A 315 -1.38 26.90 0.56
C GLY A 315 -2.11 26.70 -0.77
N LEU A 316 -1.66 25.71 -1.55
CA LEU A 316 -2.29 25.33 -2.81
C LEU A 316 -3.69 24.73 -2.58
N SER A 317 -3.88 23.98 -1.48
CA SER A 317 -5.19 23.44 -1.10
C SER A 317 -6.19 24.56 -0.76
N ALA A 318 -5.76 25.55 0.02
CA ALA A 318 -6.57 26.72 0.37
C ALA A 318 -6.92 27.57 -0.85
N LEU A 319 -5.97 27.80 -1.77
CA LEU A 319 -6.25 28.50 -3.03
C LEU A 319 -7.28 27.74 -3.90
N ARG A 320 -7.17 26.41 -3.95
CA ARG A 320 -8.16 25.56 -4.64
C ARG A 320 -9.54 25.68 -3.98
N ALA A 321 -9.60 25.61 -2.65
CA ALA A 321 -10.85 25.73 -1.90
C ALA A 321 -11.50 27.11 -2.11
N LEU A 322 -10.70 28.17 -2.14
CA LEU A 322 -11.15 29.53 -2.42
C LEU A 322 -11.70 29.67 -3.84
N SER A 323 -10.97 29.19 -4.85
CA SER A 323 -11.45 29.19 -6.25
C SER A 323 -12.73 28.36 -6.42
N ALA A 324 -12.81 27.20 -5.74
CA ALA A 324 -14.01 26.38 -5.73
C ALA A 324 -15.19 27.11 -5.07
N CYS A 325 -14.96 27.81 -3.95
CA CYS A 325 -15.97 28.63 -3.27
C CYS A 325 -16.53 29.69 -4.20
N LEU A 326 -15.66 30.54 -4.77
CA LEU A 326 -16.05 31.60 -5.70
C LEU A 326 -16.82 31.08 -6.91
N SER A 327 -16.45 29.90 -7.43
CA SER A 327 -17.16 29.30 -8.56
C SER A 327 -18.60 28.87 -8.26
N ARG A 328 -18.92 28.56 -7.00
CA ARG A 328 -20.28 28.20 -6.57
C ARG A 328 -21.18 29.41 -6.33
N LEU A 329 -20.59 30.59 -6.12
CA LEU A 329 -21.33 31.81 -5.80
C LEU A 329 -21.90 32.50 -7.03
N VAL A 330 -21.38 32.19 -8.23
CA VAL A 330 -21.85 32.77 -9.49
C VAL A 330 -23.03 31.94 -10.04
N LEU A 331 -24.25 32.22 -9.57
CA LEU A 331 -25.46 31.51 -10.00
C LEU A 331 -26.54 32.44 -10.62
N THR A 332 -26.40 33.76 -10.53
CA THR A 332 -27.38 34.76 -11.01
C THR A 332 -26.72 35.82 -11.89
N SER A 333 -27.43 36.29 -12.94
CA SER A 333 -26.89 37.18 -13.99
C SER A 333 -26.62 38.62 -13.55
N ASP A 334 -27.09 39.01 -12.36
CA ASP A 334 -27.08 40.40 -11.89
C ASP A 334 -25.96 40.68 -10.87
N ASP A 335 -25.24 39.65 -10.40
CA ASP A 335 -24.16 39.78 -9.41
C ASP A 335 -22.78 39.94 -10.07
N GLU A 336 -21.87 40.66 -9.40
CA GLU A 336 -20.48 40.81 -9.88
C GLU A 336 -19.76 39.46 -9.85
N ASP A 337 -19.14 39.08 -10.97
CA ASP A 337 -18.38 37.83 -11.05
C ASP A 337 -17.04 37.92 -10.30
N LEU A 338 -17.10 37.63 -9.00
CA LEU A 338 -15.92 37.61 -8.13
C LEU A 338 -14.90 36.54 -8.52
N LEU A 339 -15.32 35.44 -9.15
CA LEU A 339 -14.38 34.44 -9.64
C LEU A 339 -13.53 35.03 -10.77
N ASP A 340 -14.16 35.68 -11.75
CA ASP A 340 -13.49 36.26 -12.91
C ASP A 340 -12.50 37.37 -12.50
N SER A 341 -12.91 38.27 -11.61
CA SER A 341 -12.03 39.32 -11.10
C SER A 341 -10.84 38.75 -10.30
N PHE A 342 -11.08 37.78 -9.42
CA PHE A 342 -10.05 37.10 -8.64
C PHE A 342 -9.05 36.36 -9.55
N LEU A 343 -9.53 35.55 -10.49
CA LEU A 343 -8.68 34.78 -11.40
C LEU A 343 -7.86 35.68 -12.32
N ARG A 344 -8.39 36.84 -12.75
CA ARG A 344 -7.62 37.85 -13.49
C ARG A 344 -6.46 38.40 -12.65
N GLY A 345 -6.68 38.68 -11.37
CA GLY A 345 -5.61 39.10 -10.45
C GLY A 345 -4.52 38.02 -10.31
N VAL A 346 -4.93 36.76 -10.08
CA VAL A 346 -4.01 35.61 -10.00
C VAL A 346 -3.19 35.47 -11.29
N LEU A 347 -3.83 35.55 -12.45
CA LEU A 347 -3.20 35.46 -13.76
C LEU A 347 -2.19 36.60 -13.98
N GLN A 348 -2.59 37.84 -13.67
CA GLN A 348 -1.73 39.01 -13.85
C GLN A 348 -0.45 38.93 -13.02
N ASP A 349 -0.56 38.53 -11.74
CA ASP A 349 0.59 38.43 -10.84
C ASP A 349 1.52 37.26 -11.19
N CYS A 350 0.98 36.17 -11.73
CA CYS A 350 1.78 35.02 -12.14
C CYS A 350 2.40 35.20 -13.54
N ARG A 351 1.81 36.04 -14.40
CA ARG A 351 2.21 36.21 -15.80
C ARG A 351 3.67 36.65 -15.96
N HIS A 352 4.12 37.63 -15.18
CA HIS A 352 5.50 38.14 -15.29
C HIS A 352 6.52 37.02 -15.03
N HIS A 353 6.30 36.23 -13.98
CA HIS A 353 7.19 35.13 -13.59
C HIS A 353 7.23 33.98 -14.62
N LEU A 354 6.16 33.77 -15.39
CA LEU A 354 6.12 32.78 -16.47
C LEU A 354 6.89 33.25 -17.72
N CYS A 355 6.97 34.55 -17.95
CA CYS A 355 7.67 35.15 -19.09
C CYS A 355 9.12 35.55 -18.76
N GLU A 356 9.60 35.30 -17.54
CA GLU A 356 10.96 35.65 -17.14
C GLU A 356 11.98 34.69 -17.78
N PRO A 357 13.07 35.22 -18.38
CA PRO A 357 14.03 34.39 -19.11
C PRO A 357 14.76 33.38 -18.22
N ASP A 358 14.95 33.69 -16.94
CA ASP A 358 15.70 32.86 -15.99
C ASP A 358 14.87 31.70 -15.41
N MET A 359 13.54 31.67 -15.62
CA MET A 359 12.63 30.58 -15.22
C MET A 359 12.68 30.21 -13.71
N LYS A 360 13.26 31.02 -12.83
CA LYS A 360 13.42 30.68 -11.40
C LYS A 360 12.09 30.59 -10.66
N LEU A 361 11.15 31.46 -11.04
CA LEU A 361 9.85 31.63 -10.38
C LEU A 361 8.69 31.01 -11.17
N VAL A 362 9.00 30.29 -12.26
CA VAL A 362 8.00 29.64 -13.12
C VAL A 362 7.21 28.57 -12.35
N TRP A 363 7.89 27.78 -11.51
CA TRP A 363 7.30 26.63 -10.83
C TRP A 363 6.29 26.99 -9.74
N PRO A 364 6.60 27.89 -8.78
CA PRO A 364 5.61 28.34 -7.81
C PRO A 364 4.40 28.98 -8.50
N SER A 365 4.63 29.78 -9.55
CA SER A 365 3.58 30.43 -10.35
C SER A 365 2.68 29.41 -11.05
N ALA A 366 3.27 28.41 -11.70
CA ALA A 366 2.56 27.32 -12.35
C ALA A 366 1.71 26.53 -11.35
N LYS A 367 2.27 26.20 -10.17
CA LYS A 367 1.55 25.48 -9.11
C LYS A 367 0.36 26.29 -8.59
N LEU A 368 0.51 27.59 -8.36
CA LEU A 368 -0.60 28.48 -7.96
C LEU A 368 -1.72 28.49 -9.00
N LEU A 369 -1.39 28.67 -10.27
CA LEU A 369 -2.36 28.66 -11.37
C LEU A 369 -3.06 27.31 -11.53
N GLN A 370 -2.30 26.21 -11.42
CA GLN A 370 -2.83 24.84 -11.44
C GLN A 370 -3.76 24.57 -10.24
N ALA A 371 -3.44 25.09 -9.06
CA ALA A 371 -4.27 24.97 -7.86
C ALA A 371 -5.59 25.74 -8.01
N ALA A 372 -5.55 26.97 -8.48
CA ALA A 372 -6.74 27.76 -8.80
C ALA A 372 -7.57 27.09 -9.91
N ALA A 373 -6.94 26.61 -10.98
CA ALA A 373 -7.62 25.89 -12.08
C ALA A 373 -8.33 24.63 -11.59
N ALA A 374 -7.76 23.93 -10.60
CA ALA A 374 -8.35 22.74 -10.02
C ALA A 374 -9.57 23.01 -9.12
N GLY A 375 -9.93 24.27 -8.86
CA GLY A 375 -11.09 24.64 -8.05
C GLY A 375 -12.44 24.35 -8.72
N SER A 376 -12.53 24.55 -10.04
CA SER A 376 -13.74 24.26 -10.83
C SER A 376 -13.42 24.13 -12.33
N LEU A 377 -14.30 23.48 -13.10
CA LEU A 377 -14.15 23.41 -14.56
C LEU A 377 -14.16 24.81 -15.21
N ARG A 378 -14.94 25.74 -14.67
CA ARG A 378 -14.99 27.13 -15.10
C ARG A 378 -13.65 27.84 -14.90
N ALA A 379 -13.07 27.72 -13.70
CA ALA A 379 -11.75 28.27 -13.40
C ALA A 379 -10.67 27.64 -14.29
N TYR A 380 -10.74 26.33 -14.52
CA TYR A 380 -9.85 25.64 -15.44
C TYR A 380 -9.89 26.23 -16.86
N TYR A 381 -11.08 26.40 -17.46
CA TYR A 381 -11.20 26.98 -18.80
C TYR A 381 -10.73 28.43 -18.87
N GLN A 382 -11.06 29.25 -17.88
CA GLN A 382 -10.60 30.64 -17.82
C GLN A 382 -9.07 30.75 -17.72
N ILE A 383 -8.43 29.97 -16.85
CA ILE A 383 -6.98 30.00 -16.71
C ILE A 383 -6.29 29.44 -17.96
N THR A 384 -6.72 28.28 -18.43
CA THR A 384 -6.06 27.61 -19.57
C THR A 384 -6.21 28.37 -20.89
N SER A 385 -7.34 29.06 -21.12
CA SER A 385 -7.51 29.95 -22.29
C SER A 385 -6.50 31.10 -22.33
N SER A 386 -6.01 31.55 -21.18
CA SER A 386 -4.98 32.60 -21.09
C SER A 386 -3.56 32.04 -21.07
N ILE A 387 -3.34 30.92 -20.37
CA ILE A 387 -2.00 30.37 -20.12
C ILE A 387 -1.48 29.54 -21.29
N ILE A 388 -2.32 28.75 -21.98
CA ILE A 388 -1.84 27.90 -23.08
C ILE A 388 -1.22 28.72 -24.21
N PRO A 389 -1.85 29.80 -24.73
CA PRO A 389 -1.23 30.64 -25.75
C PRO A 389 0.09 31.25 -25.29
N LEU A 390 0.16 31.65 -24.01
CA LEU A 390 1.36 32.23 -23.42
C LEU A 390 2.51 31.21 -23.36
N LEU A 391 2.25 29.98 -22.90
CA LEU A 391 3.27 28.92 -22.87
C LEU A 391 3.77 28.56 -24.27
N VAL A 392 2.88 28.53 -25.26
CA VAL A 392 3.26 28.32 -26.67
C VAL A 392 4.16 29.45 -27.18
N GLU A 393 3.83 30.70 -26.87
CA GLU A 393 4.62 31.86 -27.26
C GLU A 393 6.01 31.84 -26.59
N GLU A 394 6.07 31.56 -25.29
CA GLU A 394 7.33 31.45 -24.56
C GLU A 394 8.18 30.28 -25.06
N TYR A 395 7.57 29.12 -25.39
CA TYR A 395 8.28 28.00 -26.00
C TYR A 395 8.96 28.43 -27.31
N ALA A 396 8.28 29.21 -28.14
CA ALA A 396 8.83 29.69 -29.41
C ALA A 396 9.94 30.76 -29.25
N LYS A 397 9.95 31.51 -28.14
CA LYS A 397 10.98 32.53 -27.85
C LYS A 397 12.26 31.92 -27.31
N HIS A 398 12.14 30.87 -26.51
CA HIS A 398 13.29 30.20 -25.91
C HIS A 398 14.06 29.37 -26.94
N VAL A 399 15.34 29.12 -26.65
CA VAL A 399 16.24 28.34 -27.53
C VAL A 399 16.83 27.14 -26.79
N GLN A 400 16.90 27.18 -25.47
CA GLN A 400 17.51 26.13 -24.67
C GLN A 400 16.51 25.00 -24.41
N SER A 401 16.89 23.75 -24.70
CA SER A 401 16.03 22.58 -24.45
C SER A 401 15.68 22.39 -22.97
N SER A 402 16.49 22.89 -22.03
CA SER A 402 16.16 22.90 -20.60
C SER A 402 14.96 23.79 -20.28
N GLN A 403 14.84 24.95 -20.95
CA GLN A 403 13.71 25.88 -20.80
C GLN A 403 12.47 25.32 -21.50
N HIS A 404 12.63 24.78 -22.71
CA HIS A 404 11.55 24.05 -23.41
C HIS A 404 10.97 22.93 -22.55
N ARG A 405 11.83 22.17 -21.86
CA ARG A 405 11.40 21.11 -20.95
C ARG A 405 10.53 21.67 -19.82
N THR A 406 11.01 22.70 -19.13
CA THR A 406 10.26 23.32 -18.03
C THR A 406 8.89 23.82 -18.50
N ILE A 407 8.81 24.51 -19.64
CA ILE A 407 7.55 25.00 -20.21
C ILE A 407 6.60 23.84 -20.52
N LEU A 408 7.12 22.75 -21.08
CA LEU A 408 6.34 21.57 -21.43
C LEU A 408 5.87 20.79 -20.19
N GLU A 409 6.66 20.73 -19.12
CA GLU A 409 6.25 20.14 -17.84
C GLU A 409 5.15 20.99 -17.17
N VAL A 410 5.23 22.32 -17.25
CA VAL A 410 4.16 23.23 -16.78
C VAL A 410 2.87 22.99 -17.56
N LEU A 411 2.95 22.88 -18.90
CA LEU A 411 1.81 22.53 -19.74
C LEU A 411 1.23 21.16 -19.35
N LEU A 412 2.08 20.16 -19.16
CA LEU A 412 1.65 18.81 -18.79
C LEU A 412 0.84 18.82 -17.50
N GLY A 413 1.22 19.61 -16.50
CA GLY A 413 0.43 19.76 -15.27
C GLY A 413 -0.98 20.31 -15.52
N PHE A 414 -1.16 21.24 -16.47
CA PHE A 414 -2.51 21.67 -16.87
C PHE A 414 -3.27 20.60 -17.64
N LEU A 415 -2.59 19.86 -18.53
CA LEU A 415 -3.19 18.74 -19.25
C LEU A 415 -3.70 17.68 -18.25
N GLU A 416 -2.86 17.22 -17.33
CA GLU A 416 -3.22 16.22 -16.31
C GLU A 416 -4.41 16.66 -15.45
N LEU A 417 -4.54 17.96 -15.13
CA LEU A 417 -5.70 18.49 -14.42
C LEU A 417 -7.02 18.28 -15.18
N ARG A 418 -7.01 18.21 -16.51
CA ARG A 418 -8.21 17.94 -17.30
C ARG A 418 -8.84 16.58 -17.00
N GLN A 419 -8.03 15.58 -16.59
CA GLN A 419 -8.54 14.25 -16.21
C GLN A 419 -9.42 14.28 -14.96
N LYS A 420 -9.29 15.29 -14.10
CA LYS A 420 -10.16 15.45 -12.92
C LYS A 420 -11.62 15.71 -13.30
N TRP A 421 -11.82 16.27 -14.49
CA TRP A 421 -13.14 16.60 -15.01
C TRP A 421 -13.56 15.50 -16.00
N GLY A 422 -14.80 15.04 -15.92
CA GLY A 422 -15.32 14.00 -16.82
C GLY A 422 -15.34 14.44 -18.30
N PRO A 423 -15.88 13.59 -19.20
CA PRO A 423 -15.97 13.86 -20.64
C PRO A 423 -17.01 14.94 -21.00
N GLY A 424 -17.33 15.87 -20.09
CA GLY A 424 -18.29 16.96 -20.33
C GLY A 424 -17.86 17.87 -21.49
N GLU A 425 -18.83 18.57 -22.10
CA GLU A 425 -18.76 19.41 -23.32
C GLU A 425 -17.35 19.74 -23.80
N GLU A 426 -16.71 18.78 -24.48
CA GLU A 426 -15.31 18.85 -24.88
C GLU A 426 -15.06 19.96 -25.90
N GLU A 427 -16.06 20.31 -26.70
CA GLU A 427 -16.00 21.33 -27.76
C GLU A 427 -15.74 22.74 -27.23
N THR A 428 -16.05 23.03 -25.97
CA THR A 428 -15.81 24.34 -25.34
C THR A 428 -14.41 24.47 -24.73
N SER A 429 -13.62 23.39 -24.73
CA SER A 429 -12.32 23.37 -24.08
C SER A 429 -11.29 24.25 -24.83
N PRO A 430 -10.52 25.10 -24.12
CA PRO A 430 -9.44 25.89 -24.71
C PRO A 430 -8.33 25.08 -25.40
N LEU A 431 -8.29 23.76 -25.17
CA LEU A 431 -7.37 22.85 -25.83
C LEU A 431 -7.67 22.73 -27.34
N PHE A 432 -8.96 22.79 -27.74
CA PHE A 432 -9.35 22.67 -29.15
C PHE A 432 -8.99 23.93 -29.94
N SER A 433 -9.17 25.12 -29.35
CA SER A 433 -8.81 26.39 -30.01
C SER A 433 -7.29 26.51 -30.24
N SER A 434 -6.48 25.94 -29.34
CA SER A 434 -5.01 25.94 -29.43
C SER A 434 -4.41 24.66 -30.01
N ARG A 435 -5.23 23.76 -30.57
CA ARG A 435 -4.81 22.41 -31.02
C ARG A 435 -3.57 22.41 -31.90
N GLY A 436 -3.58 23.22 -32.96
CA GLY A 436 -2.51 23.25 -33.95
C GLY A 436 -1.17 23.65 -33.34
N SER A 437 -1.19 24.70 -32.52
CA SER A 437 0.00 25.22 -31.83
C SER A 437 0.51 24.26 -30.77
N LEU A 438 -0.38 23.63 -30.00
CA LEU A 438 -0.03 22.60 -29.03
C LEU A 438 0.66 21.41 -29.70
N CYS A 439 0.07 20.87 -30.75
CA CYS A 439 0.66 19.75 -31.50
C CYS A 439 2.03 20.14 -32.06
N SER A 440 2.17 21.34 -32.64
CA SER A 440 3.46 21.82 -33.16
C SER A 440 4.54 21.89 -32.08
N MET A 441 4.20 22.43 -30.91
CA MET A 441 5.12 22.53 -29.78
C MET A 441 5.55 21.14 -29.29
N VAL A 442 4.60 20.21 -29.08
CA VAL A 442 4.93 18.84 -28.66
C VAL A 442 5.77 18.12 -29.71
N PHE A 443 5.42 18.20 -31.00
CA PHE A 443 6.19 17.58 -32.07
C PHE A 443 7.60 18.15 -32.18
N SER A 444 7.78 19.47 -32.00
CA SER A 444 9.10 20.10 -31.93
C SER A 444 9.93 19.53 -30.79
N ALA A 445 9.37 19.44 -29.58
CA ALA A 445 10.04 18.88 -28.40
C ALA A 445 10.53 17.45 -28.63
N LEU A 446 9.75 16.63 -29.34
CA LEU A 446 10.14 15.25 -29.67
C LEU A 446 11.34 15.18 -30.63
N THR A 447 11.54 16.19 -31.49
CA THR A 447 12.63 16.22 -32.49
C THR A 447 13.95 16.75 -31.96
N GLU A 448 13.95 17.49 -30.85
CA GLU A 448 15.17 18.00 -30.24
C GLU A 448 16.02 16.85 -29.65
N PRO A 449 17.35 16.89 -29.78
CA PRO A 449 18.26 15.86 -29.26
C PRO A 449 18.48 16.04 -27.75
N ASN A 450 17.40 16.00 -26.97
CA ASN A 450 17.44 16.07 -25.52
C ASN A 450 16.51 15.02 -24.91
N VAL A 451 17.10 13.99 -24.28
CA VAL A 451 16.37 12.85 -23.71
C VAL A 451 15.28 13.29 -22.73
N GLN A 452 15.58 14.21 -21.82
CA GLN A 452 14.62 14.65 -20.81
C GLN A 452 13.43 15.39 -21.44
N LEU A 453 13.68 16.26 -22.42
CA LEU A 453 12.62 16.95 -23.16
C LEU A 453 11.76 15.97 -23.96
N GLN A 454 12.38 15.01 -24.65
CA GLN A 454 11.68 13.97 -25.40
C GLN A 454 10.77 13.14 -24.49
N LEU A 455 11.22 12.77 -23.28
CA LEU A 455 10.41 12.02 -22.32
C LEU A 455 9.14 12.80 -21.91
N VAL A 456 9.28 14.09 -21.59
CA VAL A 456 8.13 14.96 -21.28
C VAL A 456 7.23 15.14 -22.52
N GLY A 457 7.83 15.29 -23.69
CA GLY A 457 7.13 15.36 -24.97
C GLY A 457 6.29 14.11 -25.25
N VAL A 458 6.83 12.91 -24.98
CA VAL A 458 6.10 11.64 -25.13
C VAL A 458 4.91 11.58 -24.17
N GLN A 459 5.08 12.05 -22.93
CA GLN A 459 3.99 12.11 -21.96
C GLN A 459 2.88 13.07 -22.42
N ALA A 460 3.24 14.29 -22.84
CA ALA A 460 2.30 15.27 -23.38
C ALA A 460 1.61 14.74 -24.64
N LEU A 461 2.35 14.10 -25.55
CA LEU A 461 1.80 13.48 -26.76
C LEU A 461 0.80 12.37 -26.44
N THR A 462 1.12 11.52 -25.47
CA THR A 462 0.24 10.44 -25.01
C THR A 462 -1.05 11.01 -24.43
N PHE A 463 -0.94 12.07 -23.64
CA PHE A 463 -2.10 12.76 -23.09
C PHE A 463 -3.00 13.32 -24.20
N LEU A 464 -2.43 14.11 -25.11
CA LEU A 464 -3.18 14.73 -26.21
C LEU A 464 -3.84 13.69 -27.13
N GLY A 465 -3.14 12.58 -27.42
CA GLY A 465 -3.70 11.47 -28.20
C GLY A 465 -4.73 10.62 -27.45
N SER A 466 -4.79 10.72 -26.12
CA SER A 466 -5.82 10.01 -25.33
C SER A 466 -7.13 10.78 -25.25
N LEU A 467 -7.12 12.09 -25.57
CA LEU A 467 -8.33 12.91 -25.61
C LEU A 467 -9.11 12.63 -26.90
N GLN A 468 -10.35 12.16 -26.74
CA GLN A 468 -11.22 11.86 -27.87
C GLN A 468 -11.53 13.14 -28.67
N GLY A 469 -11.57 13.02 -30.00
CA GLY A 469 -11.91 14.14 -30.89
C GLY A 469 -10.86 15.26 -31.02
N LEU A 470 -9.84 15.34 -30.16
CA LEU A 470 -8.86 16.42 -30.22
C LEU A 470 -7.99 16.33 -31.48
N LEU A 471 -7.34 15.19 -31.71
CA LEU A 471 -6.45 15.00 -32.85
C LEU A 471 -7.23 14.55 -34.10
N GLY A 472 -7.02 15.23 -35.22
CA GLY A 472 -7.52 14.78 -36.51
C GLY A 472 -6.60 13.73 -37.16
N PRO A 473 -7.03 13.09 -38.25
CA PRO A 473 -6.23 12.10 -38.96
C PRO A 473 -4.77 12.53 -39.28
N PRO A 474 -4.49 13.74 -39.81
CA PRO A 474 -3.11 14.12 -40.15
C PRO A 474 -2.23 14.40 -38.92
N GLU A 475 -2.82 14.74 -37.77
CA GLU A 475 -2.08 14.82 -36.51
C GLU A 475 -1.76 13.44 -35.96
N VAL A 476 -2.69 12.48 -36.05
CA VAL A 476 -2.48 11.09 -35.62
C VAL A 476 -1.40 10.42 -36.46
N GLU A 477 -1.36 10.63 -37.78
CA GLU A 477 -0.29 10.11 -38.63
C GLU A 477 1.08 10.64 -38.22
N ARG A 478 1.19 11.95 -37.94
CA ARG A 478 2.43 12.57 -37.44
C ARG A 478 2.82 12.03 -36.07
N LEU A 479 1.86 11.88 -35.16
CA LEU A 479 2.06 11.29 -33.84
C LEU A 479 2.70 9.91 -33.96
N VAL A 480 2.13 9.03 -34.79
CA VAL A 480 2.66 7.67 -34.98
C VAL A 480 4.05 7.72 -35.62
N GLY A 481 4.28 8.61 -36.58
CA GLY A 481 5.61 8.83 -37.17
C GLY A 481 6.68 9.27 -36.16
N HIS A 482 6.33 10.14 -35.19
CA HIS A 482 7.26 10.52 -34.13
C HIS A 482 7.56 9.35 -33.18
N LEU A 483 6.54 8.58 -32.77
CA LEU A 483 6.74 7.39 -31.94
C LEU A 483 7.59 6.35 -32.66
N GLU A 484 7.32 6.11 -33.94
CA GLU A 484 8.09 5.21 -34.81
C GLU A 484 9.56 5.63 -34.86
N ARG A 485 9.85 6.91 -35.11
CA ARG A 485 11.23 7.43 -35.09
C ARG A 485 11.92 7.23 -33.75
N LEU A 486 11.25 7.53 -32.64
CA LEU A 486 11.83 7.40 -31.29
C LEU A 486 12.07 5.93 -30.91
N ILE A 487 11.23 5.02 -31.38
CA ILE A 487 11.39 3.58 -31.16
C ILE A 487 12.58 3.03 -31.96
N LEU A 488 12.68 3.42 -33.24
CA LEU A 488 13.62 2.81 -34.20
C LEU A 488 15.00 3.46 -34.22
N HIS A 489 15.08 4.78 -34.06
CA HIS A 489 16.28 5.56 -34.36
C HIS A 489 16.92 6.21 -33.14
N GLU A 490 16.22 6.31 -32.01
CA GLU A 490 16.80 6.94 -30.81
C GLU A 490 17.82 6.00 -30.14
N GLU A 491 19.00 6.52 -29.80
CA GLU A 491 20.04 5.72 -29.15
C GLU A 491 19.69 5.42 -27.68
N ASP A 492 19.07 6.38 -27.01
CA ASP A 492 18.69 6.28 -25.60
C ASP A 492 17.56 5.26 -25.36
N SER A 493 17.81 4.32 -24.46
CA SER A 493 16.87 3.26 -24.12
C SER A 493 15.63 3.74 -23.36
N GLN A 494 15.74 4.84 -22.59
CA GLN A 494 14.63 5.35 -21.80
C GLN A 494 13.59 6.01 -22.70
N THR A 495 14.02 6.84 -23.65
CA THR A 495 13.12 7.45 -24.64
C THR A 495 12.42 6.39 -25.49
N SER A 496 13.15 5.40 -25.98
CA SER A 496 12.57 4.32 -26.80
C SER A 496 11.51 3.54 -26.01
N LEU A 497 11.79 3.18 -24.75
CA LEU A 497 10.82 2.48 -23.88
C LEU A 497 9.59 3.35 -23.56
N ALA A 498 9.78 4.65 -23.31
CA ALA A 498 8.68 5.58 -23.09
C ALA A 498 7.79 5.68 -24.33
N ALA A 499 8.39 5.76 -25.53
CA ALA A 499 7.67 5.77 -26.80
C ALA A 499 6.92 4.46 -27.06
N MET A 500 7.50 3.30 -26.74
CA MET A 500 6.80 2.01 -26.81
C MET A 500 5.60 1.97 -25.86
N LYS A 501 5.74 2.47 -24.63
CA LYS A 501 4.62 2.56 -23.67
C LYS A 501 3.52 3.49 -24.18
N ALA A 502 3.88 4.64 -24.73
CA ALA A 502 2.94 5.57 -25.36
C ALA A 502 2.21 4.93 -26.55
N ALA A 503 2.93 4.21 -27.41
CA ALA A 503 2.36 3.46 -28.52
C ALA A 503 1.37 2.39 -28.01
N GLY A 504 1.71 1.69 -26.93
CA GLY A 504 0.79 0.77 -26.26
C GLY A 504 -0.50 1.45 -25.79
N THR A 505 -0.42 2.62 -25.15
CA THR A 505 -1.60 3.37 -24.68
C THR A 505 -2.47 3.87 -25.84
N LEU A 506 -1.88 4.31 -26.95
CA LEU A 506 -2.59 4.96 -28.06
C LEU A 506 -3.05 3.99 -29.15
N SER A 507 -2.42 2.82 -29.26
CA SER A 507 -2.76 1.81 -30.27
C SER A 507 -4.21 1.28 -30.21
N PRO A 508 -4.89 1.19 -29.04
CA PRO A 508 -6.30 0.85 -28.99
C PRO A 508 -7.23 1.97 -29.44
N ILE A 509 -6.76 3.22 -29.40
CA ILE A 509 -7.53 4.41 -29.82
C ILE A 509 -7.46 4.56 -31.34
N TYR A 510 -6.29 4.32 -31.94
CA TYR A 510 -6.04 4.51 -33.37
C TYR A 510 -5.46 3.26 -34.07
N PRO A 511 -6.12 2.08 -33.98
CA PRO A 511 -5.53 0.82 -34.42
C PRO A 511 -5.14 0.78 -35.90
N GLU A 512 -5.94 1.37 -36.79
CA GLU A 512 -5.65 1.37 -38.23
C GLU A 512 -4.38 2.16 -38.58
N THR A 513 -4.16 3.31 -37.95
CA THR A 513 -2.97 4.14 -38.18
C THR A 513 -1.71 3.46 -37.63
N PHE A 514 -1.80 2.84 -36.45
CA PHE A 514 -0.68 2.07 -35.88
C PHE A 514 -0.34 0.84 -36.73
N SER A 515 -1.34 0.14 -37.27
CA SER A 515 -1.15 -0.96 -38.23
C SER A 515 -0.37 -0.47 -39.46
N ARG A 516 -0.88 0.58 -40.11
CA ARG A 516 -0.34 1.11 -41.38
C ARG A 516 1.08 1.64 -41.28
N TYR A 517 1.40 2.39 -40.23
CA TYR A 517 2.68 3.11 -40.16
C TYR A 517 3.72 2.44 -39.26
N LEU A 518 3.32 1.87 -38.12
CA LEU A 518 4.27 1.29 -37.16
C LEU A 518 4.42 -0.23 -37.33
N VAL A 519 3.32 -0.98 -37.27
CA VAL A 519 3.36 -2.46 -37.34
C VAL A 519 3.93 -2.92 -38.69
N TRP A 520 3.48 -2.30 -39.79
CA TRP A 520 4.01 -2.60 -41.12
C TRP A 520 5.54 -2.43 -41.18
N LYS A 521 6.06 -1.27 -40.73
CA LYS A 521 7.49 -0.96 -40.79
C LYS A 521 8.34 -1.84 -39.88
N LEU A 522 7.85 -2.16 -38.69
CA LEU A 522 8.49 -3.13 -37.78
C LEU A 522 8.55 -4.53 -38.41
N SER A 523 7.47 -4.94 -39.08
CA SER A 523 7.37 -6.24 -39.74
C SER A 523 8.32 -6.34 -40.94
N GLU A 524 8.39 -5.30 -41.78
CA GLU A 524 9.34 -5.19 -42.88
C GLU A 524 10.79 -5.24 -42.36
N GLY A 525 11.09 -4.48 -41.32
CA GLY A 525 12.41 -4.45 -40.71
C GLY A 525 12.88 -5.80 -40.18
N LEU A 526 11.99 -6.61 -39.61
CA LEU A 526 12.30 -7.99 -39.16
C LEU A 526 12.49 -8.99 -40.32
N GLN A 527 11.91 -8.73 -41.49
CA GLN A 527 11.98 -9.60 -42.66
C GLN A 527 13.15 -9.25 -43.60
N SER A 528 13.69 -8.04 -43.50
CA SER A 528 14.83 -7.60 -44.30
C SER A 528 16.11 -8.37 -43.96
N GLU A 529 16.98 -8.61 -44.96
CA GLU A 529 18.26 -9.28 -44.73
C GLU A 529 19.12 -8.49 -43.73
N PRO A 530 19.80 -9.16 -42.78
CA PRO A 530 20.65 -8.48 -41.81
C PRO A 530 21.74 -7.70 -42.55
N LYS A 531 21.66 -6.36 -42.53
CA LYS A 531 22.79 -5.53 -42.93
C LYS A 531 23.95 -5.88 -41.99
N GLU A 532 25.18 -5.97 -42.50
CA GLU A 532 26.39 -6.32 -41.72
C GLU A 532 26.60 -5.43 -40.47
N GLU A 533 25.91 -4.29 -40.38
CA GLU A 533 25.92 -3.33 -39.26
C GLU A 533 24.73 -3.45 -38.27
N SER A 534 23.80 -4.39 -38.45
CA SER A 534 22.64 -4.52 -37.56
C SER A 534 23.04 -5.08 -36.20
N SER A 535 22.97 -4.24 -35.17
CA SER A 535 23.32 -4.62 -33.80
C SER A 535 22.25 -5.55 -33.21
N PRO A 536 22.63 -6.55 -32.37
CA PRO A 536 21.68 -7.47 -31.72
C PRO A 536 20.57 -6.75 -30.93
N THR A 537 20.84 -5.54 -30.46
CA THR A 537 19.90 -4.67 -29.74
C THR A 537 18.78 -4.11 -30.62
N GLN A 538 18.98 -3.99 -31.93
CA GLN A 538 17.98 -3.45 -32.86
C GLN A 538 16.79 -4.41 -33.03
N TRP A 539 17.03 -5.71 -33.19
CA TRP A 539 15.96 -6.71 -33.27
C TRP A 539 15.15 -6.79 -31.98
N GLU A 540 15.82 -6.70 -30.82
CA GLU A 540 15.14 -6.70 -29.53
C GLU A 540 14.17 -5.52 -29.42
N ARG A 541 14.57 -4.33 -29.88
CA ARG A 541 13.68 -3.17 -29.93
C ARG A 541 12.46 -3.40 -30.83
N TYR A 542 12.64 -4.03 -31.99
CA TYR A 542 11.52 -4.28 -32.92
C TYR A 542 10.51 -5.25 -32.32
N LEU A 543 11.02 -6.33 -31.71
CA LEU A 543 10.22 -7.35 -31.04
C LEU A 543 9.48 -6.77 -29.83
N GLN A 544 10.13 -5.92 -29.03
CA GLN A 544 9.50 -5.24 -27.90
C GLN A 544 8.44 -4.23 -28.34
N ALA A 545 8.69 -3.48 -29.42
CA ALA A 545 7.74 -2.52 -29.97
C ALA A 545 6.48 -3.21 -30.52
N LEU A 546 6.63 -4.32 -31.26
CA LEU A 546 5.50 -5.13 -31.71
C LEU A 546 4.68 -5.64 -30.51
N ALA A 547 5.35 -6.13 -29.47
CA ALA A 547 4.66 -6.56 -28.26
C ALA A 547 3.98 -5.39 -27.52
N ALA A 548 4.56 -4.19 -27.52
CA ALA A 548 3.97 -3.03 -26.86
C ALA A 548 2.64 -2.59 -27.50
N VAL A 549 2.52 -2.63 -28.82
CA VAL A 549 1.31 -2.21 -29.57
C VAL A 549 0.24 -3.30 -29.70
N SER A 550 0.54 -4.52 -29.27
CA SER A 550 -0.35 -5.68 -29.41
C SER A 550 -1.47 -5.72 -28.36
N ILE A 551 -2.23 -4.62 -28.25
CA ILE A 551 -3.31 -4.47 -27.27
C ILE A 551 -4.68 -4.60 -27.94
N HIS A 552 -4.90 -3.96 -29.08
CA HIS A 552 -6.17 -4.03 -29.80
C HIS A 552 -6.30 -5.37 -30.58
N PRO A 553 -7.50 -6.00 -30.65
CA PRO A 553 -7.66 -7.31 -31.30
C PRO A 553 -7.20 -7.37 -32.76
N SER A 554 -7.37 -6.29 -33.53
CA SER A 554 -6.87 -6.22 -34.92
C SER A 554 -5.35 -6.27 -34.98
N LEU A 555 -4.66 -5.52 -34.11
CA LEU A 555 -3.20 -5.47 -34.04
C LEU A 555 -2.63 -6.80 -33.55
N VAL A 556 -3.28 -7.47 -32.60
CA VAL A 556 -2.89 -8.83 -32.16
C VAL A 556 -2.92 -9.81 -33.34
N ARG A 557 -3.93 -9.72 -34.22
CA ARG A 557 -4.05 -10.57 -35.41
C ARG A 557 -2.99 -10.31 -36.48
N GLU A 558 -2.36 -9.15 -36.47
CA GLU A 558 -1.27 -8.80 -37.39
C GLU A 558 0.10 -9.13 -36.80
N THR A 559 0.32 -8.80 -35.53
CA THR A 559 1.62 -8.91 -34.84
C THR A 559 2.00 -10.35 -34.46
N VAL A 560 1.05 -11.16 -33.98
CA VAL A 560 1.32 -12.56 -33.56
C VAL A 560 1.86 -13.40 -34.73
N PRO A 561 1.27 -13.38 -35.94
CA PRO A 561 1.82 -14.07 -37.09
C PRO A 561 3.25 -13.66 -37.43
N VAL A 562 3.59 -12.37 -37.34
CA VAL A 562 4.94 -11.85 -37.62
C VAL A 562 5.95 -12.42 -36.62
N LEU A 563 5.63 -12.41 -35.32
CA LEU A 563 6.48 -12.98 -34.28
C LEU A 563 6.66 -14.51 -34.44
N LEU A 564 5.60 -15.24 -34.78
CA LEU A 564 5.68 -16.68 -35.05
C LEU A 564 6.50 -16.98 -36.32
N GLN A 565 6.38 -16.14 -37.34
CA GLN A 565 7.15 -16.26 -38.57
C GLN A 565 8.65 -16.13 -38.30
N CYS A 566 9.08 -15.25 -37.38
CA CYS A 566 10.50 -15.17 -36.98
C CYS A 566 11.05 -16.54 -36.52
N LEU A 567 10.32 -17.26 -35.66
CA LEU A 567 10.74 -18.59 -35.19
C LEU A 567 10.75 -19.63 -36.32
N GLN A 568 9.76 -19.58 -37.23
CA GLN A 568 9.73 -20.44 -38.42
C GLN A 568 10.92 -20.19 -39.36
N GLN A 569 11.35 -18.93 -39.53
CA GLN A 569 12.50 -18.59 -40.37
C GLN A 569 13.84 -19.00 -39.72
N VAL A 570 13.95 -18.93 -38.40
CA VAL A 570 15.10 -19.47 -37.65
C VAL A 570 15.24 -20.97 -37.89
N GLN A 571 14.13 -21.71 -37.88
CA GLN A 571 14.17 -23.15 -38.17
C GLN A 571 14.59 -23.46 -39.61
N LYS A 572 14.16 -22.64 -40.57
CA LYS A 572 14.53 -22.73 -42.01
C LYS A 572 15.94 -22.21 -42.33
N GLY A 573 16.69 -21.72 -41.35
CA GLY A 573 18.04 -21.19 -41.54
C GLY A 573 18.12 -19.83 -42.24
N LYS A 574 17.00 -19.10 -42.34
CA LYS A 574 16.90 -17.79 -43.00
C LYS A 574 17.11 -16.60 -42.06
N MET A 575 17.18 -16.85 -40.75
CA MET A 575 17.37 -15.85 -39.70
C MET A 575 18.47 -16.31 -38.72
N PRO A 576 19.07 -15.40 -37.94
CA PRO A 576 20.14 -15.74 -37.01
C PRO A 576 19.72 -16.86 -36.05
N ALA A 577 20.47 -17.95 -36.06
CA ALA A 577 20.31 -19.07 -35.13
C ALA A 577 20.94 -18.74 -33.74
N SER A 578 20.59 -17.58 -33.18
CA SER A 578 21.05 -17.14 -31.85
C SER A 578 20.03 -17.52 -30.78
N ILE A 579 20.49 -18.06 -29.65
CA ILE A 579 19.64 -18.37 -28.48
C ILE A 579 18.97 -17.08 -27.98
N GLN A 580 19.75 -16.00 -27.88
CA GLN A 580 19.26 -14.72 -27.37
C GLN A 580 18.10 -14.20 -28.23
N PHE A 581 18.19 -14.30 -29.56
CA PHE A 581 17.11 -13.90 -30.46
C PHE A 581 15.83 -14.72 -30.23
N VAL A 582 15.95 -16.05 -30.13
CA VAL A 582 14.80 -16.93 -29.83
C VAL A 582 14.16 -16.59 -28.49
N VAL A 583 14.97 -16.33 -27.46
CA VAL A 583 14.49 -15.91 -26.14
C VAL A 583 13.74 -14.58 -26.24
N SER A 584 14.27 -13.58 -26.95
CA SER A 584 13.61 -12.28 -27.13
C SER A 584 12.28 -12.38 -27.88
N VAL A 585 12.19 -13.22 -28.92
CA VAL A 585 10.91 -13.48 -29.61
C VAL A 585 9.89 -14.13 -28.67
N CYS A 586 10.32 -15.10 -27.86
CA CYS A 586 9.46 -15.73 -26.87
C CYS A 586 9.00 -14.73 -25.79
N GLN A 587 9.88 -13.86 -25.29
CA GLN A 587 9.51 -12.81 -24.33
C GLN A 587 8.46 -11.87 -24.91
N SER A 588 8.59 -11.46 -26.17
CA SER A 588 7.58 -10.67 -26.87
C SER A 588 6.25 -11.41 -26.99
N LEU A 589 6.24 -12.67 -27.43
CA LEU A 589 5.02 -13.47 -27.51
C LEU A 589 4.34 -13.67 -26.14
N GLN A 590 5.13 -13.87 -25.08
CA GLN A 590 4.64 -13.94 -23.71
C GLN A 590 3.96 -12.63 -23.31
N GLN A 591 4.59 -11.48 -23.59
CA GLN A 591 4.03 -10.18 -23.29
C GLN A 591 2.70 -9.95 -24.01
N VAL A 592 2.62 -10.28 -25.31
CA VAL A 592 1.36 -10.20 -26.08
C VAL A 592 0.27 -11.08 -25.46
N ALA A 593 0.59 -12.33 -25.12
CA ALA A 593 -0.37 -13.24 -24.49
C ALA A 593 -0.89 -12.70 -23.14
N LEU A 594 -0.03 -12.08 -22.33
CA LEU A 594 -0.41 -11.45 -21.07
C LEU A 594 -1.29 -10.20 -21.25
N GLN A 595 -1.07 -9.42 -22.32
CA GLN A 595 -1.89 -8.24 -22.64
C GLN A 595 -3.29 -8.64 -23.15
N CYS A 596 -3.41 -9.75 -23.87
CA CYS A 596 -4.66 -10.26 -24.40
C CYS A 596 -5.70 -10.67 -23.33
N ARG A 597 -5.32 -10.73 -22.05
CA ARG A 597 -6.16 -11.24 -20.94
C ARG A 597 -7.52 -10.55 -20.76
N GLN A 598 -7.66 -9.31 -21.25
CA GLN A 598 -8.88 -8.51 -21.06
C GLN A 598 -9.95 -8.78 -22.13
N ASP A 599 -9.56 -9.28 -23.31
CA ASP A 599 -10.47 -9.53 -24.42
C ASP A 599 -10.52 -11.02 -24.80
N THR A 600 -11.73 -11.57 -24.82
CA THR A 600 -11.95 -13.01 -25.07
C THR A 600 -11.54 -13.45 -26.46
N GLN A 601 -11.73 -12.59 -27.46
CA GLN A 601 -11.34 -12.92 -28.83
C GLN A 601 -9.81 -12.92 -28.98
N SER A 602 -9.13 -11.99 -28.32
CA SER A 602 -7.68 -11.82 -28.39
C SER A 602 -6.92 -12.95 -27.72
N TYR A 603 -7.25 -13.33 -26.48
CA TYR A 603 -6.53 -14.45 -25.84
C TYR A 603 -6.84 -15.79 -26.52
N TRP A 604 -8.07 -15.98 -27.04
CA TRP A 604 -8.40 -17.19 -27.79
C TRP A 604 -7.62 -17.28 -29.10
N TYR A 605 -7.57 -16.19 -29.87
CA TYR A 605 -6.78 -16.14 -31.09
C TYR A 605 -5.29 -16.37 -30.80
N CYS A 606 -4.75 -15.70 -29.78
CA CYS A 606 -3.36 -15.88 -29.36
C CYS A 606 -3.09 -17.36 -29.03
N HIS A 607 -3.97 -18.01 -28.27
CA HIS A 607 -3.87 -19.43 -27.96
C HIS A 607 -3.88 -20.31 -29.23
N GLN A 608 -4.85 -20.11 -30.12
CA GLN A 608 -4.97 -20.88 -31.36
C GLN A 608 -3.78 -20.71 -32.31
N ALA A 609 -3.14 -19.54 -32.33
CA ALA A 609 -1.99 -19.29 -33.18
C ALA A 609 -0.68 -19.78 -32.54
N VAL A 610 -0.47 -19.46 -31.27
CA VAL A 610 0.83 -19.62 -30.60
C VAL A 610 1.08 -21.05 -30.16
N VAL A 611 0.11 -21.70 -29.49
CA VAL A 611 0.32 -23.03 -28.90
C VAL A 611 0.59 -24.11 -29.96
N PRO A 612 -0.24 -24.26 -31.02
CA PRO A 612 0.01 -25.26 -32.06
C PRO A 612 1.31 -24.98 -32.82
N CYS A 613 1.63 -23.70 -33.09
CA CYS A 613 2.83 -23.33 -33.83
C CYS A 613 4.10 -23.66 -33.04
N LEU A 614 4.20 -23.28 -31.77
CA LEU A 614 5.37 -23.58 -30.94
C LEU A 614 5.56 -25.09 -30.75
N LEU A 615 4.49 -25.83 -30.48
CA LEU A 615 4.54 -27.29 -30.39
C LEU A 615 4.97 -27.91 -31.74
N GLY A 616 4.42 -27.42 -32.86
CA GLY A 616 4.76 -27.90 -34.20
C GLY A 616 6.23 -27.70 -34.55
N LEU A 617 6.76 -26.50 -34.29
CA LEU A 617 8.17 -26.16 -34.49
C LEU A 617 9.09 -27.06 -33.65
N ALA A 618 8.76 -27.26 -32.37
CA ALA A 618 9.54 -28.07 -31.46
C ALA A 618 9.50 -29.56 -31.81
N VAL A 619 8.32 -30.11 -32.14
CA VAL A 619 8.14 -31.50 -32.57
C VAL A 619 8.86 -31.76 -33.89
N GLN A 620 8.76 -30.84 -34.86
CA GLN A 620 9.49 -30.95 -36.12
C GLN A 620 11.01 -30.95 -35.89
N ALA A 621 11.53 -30.05 -35.05
CA ALA A 621 12.95 -30.02 -34.72
C ALA A 621 13.40 -31.33 -34.04
N ALA A 622 12.62 -31.86 -33.09
CA ALA A 622 12.96 -33.07 -32.34
C ALA A 622 12.86 -34.36 -33.17
N THR A 623 11.96 -34.43 -34.15
CA THR A 623 11.82 -35.58 -35.05
C THR A 623 12.86 -35.61 -36.17
N GLN A 624 13.49 -34.47 -36.46
CA GLN A 624 14.49 -34.30 -37.53
C GLN A 624 15.94 -34.18 -37.00
N GLU A 625 16.19 -34.47 -35.72
CA GLU A 625 17.52 -34.30 -35.08
C GLU A 625 18.65 -35.09 -35.78
N ASN A 626 18.30 -36.24 -36.37
CA ASN A 626 19.21 -37.18 -37.02
C ASN A 626 19.27 -37.05 -38.55
N SER A 627 18.46 -36.19 -39.18
CA SER A 627 18.51 -35.96 -40.63
C SER A 627 19.61 -34.95 -40.98
N HIS A 628 20.40 -35.20 -42.03
CA HIS A 628 21.41 -34.28 -42.58
C HIS A 628 20.82 -32.99 -43.20
N THR A 629 19.52 -32.73 -43.01
CA THR A 629 18.83 -31.53 -43.48
C THR A 629 19.17 -30.36 -42.55
N GLY A 630 19.44 -29.18 -43.11
CA GLY A 630 19.94 -27.97 -42.42
C GLY A 630 18.97 -27.30 -41.44
N VAL A 631 18.23 -28.05 -40.63
CA VAL A 631 17.31 -27.55 -39.60
C VAL A 631 18.10 -27.07 -38.39
N SER A 632 17.84 -25.84 -37.96
CA SER A 632 18.51 -25.24 -36.80
C SER A 632 18.17 -26.00 -35.50
N LYS A 633 19.20 -26.52 -34.81
CA LYS A 633 19.06 -27.21 -33.51
C LYS A 633 18.82 -26.25 -32.34
N VAL A 634 18.77 -24.94 -32.59
CA VAL A 634 18.69 -23.90 -31.54
C VAL A 634 17.38 -23.96 -30.75
N LEU A 635 16.27 -24.34 -31.40
CA LEU A 635 14.96 -24.47 -30.75
C LEU A 635 14.90 -25.63 -29.73
N LEU A 636 15.82 -26.60 -29.82
CA LEU A 636 15.90 -27.75 -28.90
C LEU A 636 16.85 -27.51 -27.72
N LYS A 637 17.53 -26.35 -27.69
CA LYS A 637 18.36 -25.98 -26.54
C LYS A 637 17.48 -25.69 -25.32
N GLU A 638 18.00 -26.01 -24.15
CA GLU A 638 17.22 -25.96 -22.90
C GLU A 638 16.77 -24.53 -22.56
N GLU A 639 17.58 -23.53 -22.92
CA GLU A 639 17.26 -22.11 -22.76
C GLU A 639 16.10 -21.68 -23.66
N ALA A 640 16.06 -22.16 -24.91
CA ALA A 640 14.98 -21.86 -25.85
C ALA A 640 13.67 -22.52 -25.41
N LEU A 641 13.71 -23.80 -25.01
CA LEU A 641 12.53 -24.50 -24.47
C LEU A 641 12.03 -23.85 -23.18
N SER A 642 12.93 -23.42 -22.31
CA SER A 642 12.60 -22.70 -21.08
C SER A 642 11.93 -21.35 -21.37
N ALA A 643 12.30 -20.68 -22.47
CA ALA A 643 11.66 -19.43 -22.90
C ALA A 643 10.27 -19.66 -23.54
N MET A 644 10.01 -20.82 -24.15
CA MET A 644 8.69 -21.17 -24.69
C MET A 644 7.67 -21.53 -23.60
N VAL A 645 8.10 -22.09 -22.47
CA VAL A 645 7.24 -22.45 -21.32
C VAL A 645 6.34 -21.29 -20.86
N PRO A 646 6.86 -20.09 -20.53
CA PRO A 646 6.01 -18.98 -20.09
C PRO A 646 5.09 -18.46 -21.19
N VAL A 647 5.45 -18.58 -22.47
CA VAL A 647 4.58 -18.21 -23.61
C VAL A 647 3.34 -19.10 -23.64
N ILE A 648 3.54 -20.41 -23.64
CA ILE A 648 2.43 -21.38 -23.65
C ILE A 648 1.57 -21.21 -22.41
N SER A 649 2.20 -21.01 -21.25
CA SER A 649 1.49 -20.80 -19.98
C SER A 649 0.61 -19.54 -20.03
N ALA A 650 1.14 -18.43 -20.55
CA ALA A 650 0.39 -17.18 -20.71
C ALA A 650 -0.77 -17.29 -21.70
N ALA A 651 -0.59 -18.02 -22.80
CA ALA A 651 -1.67 -18.27 -23.76
C ALA A 651 -2.80 -19.14 -23.18
N CYS A 652 -2.50 -20.00 -22.20
CA CYS A 652 -3.48 -20.94 -21.64
C CYS A 652 -4.20 -20.44 -20.38
N MET A 653 -3.56 -19.58 -19.57
CA MET A 653 -4.03 -19.28 -18.21
C MET A 653 -5.40 -18.60 -18.12
N HIS A 654 -5.88 -17.96 -19.19
CA HIS A 654 -7.17 -17.26 -19.23
C HIS A 654 -8.25 -17.98 -20.03
N LEU A 655 -7.98 -19.19 -20.52
CA LEU A 655 -8.95 -19.95 -21.31
C LEU A 655 -10.17 -20.35 -20.48
N GLY A 656 -11.36 -20.15 -21.05
CA GLY A 656 -12.59 -20.77 -20.55
C GLY A 656 -12.57 -22.30 -20.67
N PRO A 657 -13.36 -23.03 -19.87
CA PRO A 657 -13.29 -24.49 -19.78
C PRO A 657 -13.62 -25.21 -21.09
N GLU A 658 -14.52 -24.67 -21.90
CA GLU A 658 -14.89 -25.25 -23.21
C GLU A 658 -13.72 -25.18 -24.21
N LEU A 659 -13.12 -23.99 -24.35
CA LEU A 659 -11.98 -23.74 -25.25
C LEU A 659 -10.72 -24.51 -24.82
N ALA A 660 -10.49 -24.57 -23.50
CA ALA A 660 -9.45 -25.38 -22.91
C ALA A 660 -9.68 -26.87 -23.22
N GLY A 661 -10.90 -27.39 -23.02
CA GLY A 661 -11.25 -28.78 -23.32
C GLY A 661 -10.96 -29.19 -24.77
N GLN A 662 -11.31 -28.33 -25.75
CA GLN A 662 -11.01 -28.56 -27.17
C GLN A 662 -9.51 -28.65 -27.49
N SER A 663 -8.69 -27.92 -26.73
CA SER A 663 -7.23 -27.90 -26.93
C SER A 663 -6.58 -29.09 -26.24
N VAL A 664 -7.04 -29.42 -25.04
CA VAL A 664 -6.54 -30.55 -24.25
C VAL A 664 -6.79 -31.88 -24.96
N SER A 665 -7.96 -32.03 -25.59
CA SER A 665 -8.31 -33.24 -26.37
C SER A 665 -7.40 -33.46 -27.59
N LYS A 666 -6.52 -32.51 -27.91
CA LYS A 666 -5.56 -32.58 -29.01
C LYS A 666 -4.12 -32.62 -28.53
N VAL A 667 -3.76 -31.78 -27.56
CA VAL A 667 -2.38 -31.70 -27.02
C VAL A 667 -2.02 -32.92 -26.18
N VAL A 668 -2.93 -33.50 -25.40
CA VAL A 668 -2.60 -34.68 -24.59
C VAL A 668 -2.38 -35.93 -25.45
N PRO A 669 -3.24 -36.27 -26.43
CA PRO A 669 -2.98 -37.36 -27.37
C PRO A 669 -1.73 -37.15 -28.22
N LEU A 670 -1.35 -35.91 -28.57
CA LEU A 670 -0.07 -35.63 -29.23
C LEU A 670 1.12 -36.22 -28.45
N PHE A 671 1.15 -36.08 -27.13
CA PHE A 671 2.25 -36.60 -26.31
C PHE A 671 2.10 -38.08 -25.93
N LEU A 672 0.87 -38.56 -25.68
CA LEU A 672 0.63 -39.96 -25.30
C LEU A 672 0.64 -40.94 -26.47
N ASP A 673 0.08 -40.53 -27.61
CA ASP A 673 -0.20 -41.39 -28.76
C ASP A 673 0.52 -40.95 -30.04
N GLY A 674 1.19 -39.80 -30.04
CA GLY A 674 1.90 -39.27 -31.20
C GLY A 674 0.99 -38.69 -32.28
N ASP A 675 -0.24 -38.26 -31.93
CA ASP A 675 -1.18 -37.66 -32.88
C ASP A 675 -0.73 -36.26 -33.33
N LEU A 676 -0.33 -36.13 -34.60
CA LEU A 676 0.17 -34.90 -35.20
C LEU A 676 -0.93 -34.05 -35.88
N SER A 677 -2.20 -34.50 -35.88
CA SER A 677 -3.32 -33.86 -36.61
C SER A 677 -3.61 -32.41 -36.20
N PHE A 678 -3.21 -32.04 -34.98
CA PHE A 678 -3.39 -30.70 -34.41
C PHE A 678 -2.34 -29.68 -34.87
N LEU A 679 -1.18 -30.14 -35.34
CA LEU A 679 -0.04 -29.28 -35.61
C LEU A 679 -0.10 -28.68 -37.03
N PRO A 680 0.28 -27.40 -37.20
CA PRO A 680 0.29 -26.77 -38.52
C PRO A 680 1.46 -27.30 -39.37
N GLY A 681 1.15 -27.78 -40.58
CA GLY A 681 2.13 -28.24 -41.57
C GLY A 681 2.12 -29.76 -41.77
N ASN A 682 1.82 -30.22 -43.00
CA ASN A 682 1.52 -31.63 -43.28
C ASN A 682 2.75 -32.53 -43.54
N SER A 683 3.98 -32.09 -43.24
CA SER A 683 5.21 -32.81 -43.61
C SER A 683 6.09 -33.15 -42.41
N PHE A 684 5.55 -33.92 -41.47
CA PHE A 684 6.34 -34.59 -40.44
C PHE A 684 6.87 -35.92 -40.99
N THR A 685 8.19 -36.06 -41.06
CA THR A 685 8.86 -37.23 -41.66
C THR A 685 9.21 -38.32 -40.64
N GLY A 686 8.98 -38.10 -39.36
CA GLY A 686 9.35 -39.00 -38.26
C GLY A 686 8.22 -39.24 -37.26
N THR A 687 8.36 -40.28 -36.45
CA THR A 687 7.41 -40.63 -35.38
C THR A 687 7.73 -39.85 -34.09
N PHE A 688 6.70 -39.37 -33.40
CA PHE A 688 6.82 -38.63 -32.14
C PHE A 688 6.25 -39.45 -30.98
N HIS A 689 7.13 -40.01 -30.14
CA HIS A 689 6.74 -40.85 -29.00
C HIS A 689 7.63 -40.55 -27.78
N PRO A 690 7.39 -39.43 -27.07
CA PRO A 690 8.27 -38.98 -25.99
C PRO A 690 8.27 -39.89 -24.75
N PHE A 691 7.24 -40.72 -24.54
CA PHE A 691 7.09 -41.60 -23.37
C PHE A 691 7.49 -43.08 -23.60
N GLN A 692 7.89 -43.50 -24.80
CA GLN A 692 8.26 -44.92 -25.02
C GLN A 692 9.58 -45.32 -24.30
N ASP A 693 9.56 -46.49 -23.66
CA ASP A 693 10.66 -47.07 -22.87
C ASP A 693 11.78 -47.70 -23.74
N GLY A 694 13.04 -47.48 -23.37
CA GLY A 694 14.25 -48.04 -24.01
C GLY A 694 15.50 -47.15 -23.88
N HIS A 695 16.71 -47.72 -24.11
CA HIS A 695 17.95 -46.95 -24.33
C HIS A 695 17.73 -46.07 -25.58
N CYS A 696 17.39 -44.80 -25.37
CA CYS A 696 16.66 -44.03 -26.37
C CYS A 696 17.58 -43.45 -27.45
N PRO A 697 17.28 -43.65 -28.74
CA PRO A 697 17.90 -42.91 -29.85
C PRO A 697 17.47 -41.42 -29.95
N VAL A 698 16.56 -40.90 -29.10
CA VAL A 698 15.90 -39.60 -29.34
C VAL A 698 15.73 -38.75 -28.07
N ALA A 699 16.84 -38.36 -27.44
CA ALA A 699 16.84 -37.49 -26.25
C ALA A 699 16.10 -36.15 -26.45
N ALA A 700 16.02 -35.61 -27.68
CA ALA A 700 15.33 -34.35 -27.96
C ALA A 700 13.81 -34.39 -27.75
N GLN A 701 13.13 -35.51 -28.09
CA GLN A 701 11.68 -35.60 -27.93
C GLN A 701 11.27 -35.53 -26.46
N ARG A 702 12.04 -36.17 -25.58
CA ARG A 702 11.82 -36.17 -24.13
C ARG A 702 11.96 -34.78 -23.50
N LYS A 703 12.77 -33.88 -24.07
CA LYS A 703 12.87 -32.48 -23.59
C LYS A 703 11.57 -31.70 -23.80
N LEU A 704 10.74 -32.08 -24.78
CA LEU A 704 9.48 -31.40 -25.08
C LEU A 704 8.41 -31.59 -24.01
N VAL A 705 8.60 -32.50 -23.05
CA VAL A 705 7.73 -32.65 -21.87
C VAL A 705 7.65 -31.33 -21.07
N ALA A 706 8.66 -30.45 -21.16
CA ALA A 706 8.57 -29.10 -20.60
C ALA A 706 7.45 -28.25 -21.23
N LEU A 707 7.16 -28.41 -22.52
CA LEU A 707 6.07 -27.69 -23.19
C LEU A 707 4.70 -28.28 -22.84
N LEU A 708 4.61 -29.61 -22.70
CA LEU A 708 3.43 -30.26 -22.16
C LEU A 708 3.14 -29.78 -20.74
N MET A 709 4.17 -29.72 -19.88
CA MET A 709 4.10 -29.17 -18.53
C MET A 709 3.50 -27.77 -18.53
N ALA A 710 4.05 -26.86 -19.34
CA ALA A 710 3.56 -25.49 -19.48
C ALA A 710 2.07 -25.44 -19.83
N PHE A 711 1.63 -26.29 -20.76
CA PHE A 711 0.25 -26.38 -21.20
C PHE A 711 -0.66 -26.93 -20.08
N VAL A 712 -0.48 -28.19 -19.66
CA VAL A 712 -1.43 -28.86 -18.75
C VAL A 712 -1.47 -28.24 -17.36
N CYS A 713 -0.33 -27.73 -16.88
CA CYS A 713 -0.27 -27.09 -15.58
C CYS A 713 -0.95 -25.72 -15.59
N SER A 714 -1.01 -25.02 -16.73
CA SER A 714 -1.61 -23.68 -16.80
C SER A 714 -3.12 -23.65 -17.04
N LEU A 715 -3.76 -24.81 -17.16
CA LEU A 715 -5.21 -24.90 -17.39
C LEU A 715 -6.03 -24.75 -16.10
N PRO A 716 -7.24 -24.17 -16.19
CA PRO A 716 -8.19 -24.14 -15.07
C PRO A 716 -8.51 -25.52 -14.50
N LYS A 717 -8.78 -25.59 -13.19
CA LYS A 717 -9.02 -26.85 -12.46
C LYS A 717 -10.23 -27.65 -12.94
N ASN A 718 -11.23 -26.97 -13.51
CA ASN A 718 -12.47 -27.57 -14.00
C ASN A 718 -12.35 -28.16 -15.41
N VAL A 719 -11.16 -28.12 -16.04
CA VAL A 719 -10.94 -28.70 -17.36
C VAL A 719 -10.62 -30.20 -17.21
N PRO A 720 -11.46 -31.09 -17.75
CA PRO A 720 -11.19 -32.52 -17.71
C PRO A 720 -10.03 -32.88 -18.64
N ILE A 721 -9.02 -33.56 -18.10
CA ILE A 721 -7.87 -34.04 -18.88
C ILE A 721 -8.15 -35.48 -19.34
N PRO A 722 -8.14 -35.77 -20.65
CA PRO A 722 -8.36 -37.12 -21.17
C PRO A 722 -7.18 -38.01 -20.79
N GLN A 723 -7.48 -39.26 -20.40
CA GLN A 723 -6.47 -40.24 -20.01
C GLN A 723 -5.49 -39.73 -18.92
N GLN A 724 -5.93 -38.87 -18.00
CA GLN A 724 -5.09 -38.27 -16.97
C GLN A 724 -4.29 -39.30 -16.14
N ASP A 725 -4.90 -40.45 -15.81
CA ASP A 725 -4.22 -41.53 -15.08
C ASP A 725 -3.08 -42.19 -15.87
N ARG A 726 -3.21 -42.30 -17.19
CA ARG A 726 -2.13 -42.77 -18.05
C ARG A 726 -1.02 -41.72 -18.07
N LEU A 727 -1.38 -40.46 -18.28
CA LEU A 727 -0.42 -39.35 -18.32
C LEU A 727 0.41 -39.26 -17.03
N LEU A 728 -0.24 -39.32 -15.87
CA LEU A 728 0.43 -39.28 -14.57
C LEU A 728 1.38 -40.46 -14.36
N ARG A 729 1.01 -41.67 -14.81
CA ARG A 729 1.88 -42.85 -14.74
C ARG A 729 3.12 -42.73 -15.61
N GLU A 730 2.98 -42.22 -16.84
CA GLU A 730 4.10 -41.98 -17.76
C GLU A 730 5.04 -40.89 -17.22
N LEU A 731 4.49 -39.78 -16.71
CA LEU A 731 5.28 -38.71 -16.08
C LEU A 731 6.06 -39.20 -14.86
N LEU A 732 5.41 -40.01 -14.01
CA LEU A 732 6.03 -40.62 -12.85
C LEU A 732 7.17 -41.57 -13.26
N ALA A 733 6.96 -42.42 -14.27
CA ALA A 733 8.01 -43.28 -14.81
C ALA A 733 9.19 -42.46 -15.34
N LEU A 734 8.92 -41.49 -16.22
CA LEU A 734 9.93 -40.64 -16.85
C LEU A 734 10.73 -39.81 -15.84
N SER A 735 10.09 -39.34 -14.77
CA SER A 735 10.76 -38.57 -13.71
C SER A 735 11.82 -39.38 -12.95
N CYS A 736 11.74 -40.71 -12.95
CA CYS A 736 12.66 -41.59 -12.22
C CYS A 736 13.62 -42.39 -13.12
N SER A 737 13.35 -42.50 -14.44
CA SER A 737 14.10 -43.38 -15.34
C SER A 737 15.01 -42.68 -16.36
N CYS A 738 14.98 -41.34 -16.45
CA CYS A 738 15.69 -40.59 -17.48
C CYS A 738 17.04 -40.02 -16.99
N ASP A 739 18.07 -40.10 -17.85
CA ASP A 739 19.41 -39.55 -17.55
C ASP A 739 19.51 -38.02 -17.72
N CYS A 740 18.54 -37.38 -18.39
CA CYS A 740 18.56 -35.94 -18.66
C CYS A 740 17.96 -35.14 -17.49
N PRO A 741 18.73 -34.27 -16.80
CA PRO A 741 18.22 -33.47 -15.66
C PRO A 741 17.08 -32.51 -16.03
N PHE A 742 17.11 -31.94 -17.23
CA PHE A 742 16.07 -31.04 -17.72
C PHE A 742 14.73 -31.76 -17.87
N THR A 743 14.73 -32.93 -18.54
CA THR A 743 13.52 -33.75 -18.73
C THR A 743 12.98 -34.28 -17.41
N THR A 744 13.84 -34.82 -16.55
CA THR A 744 13.40 -35.39 -15.25
C THR A 744 12.75 -34.33 -14.38
N THR A 745 13.34 -33.13 -14.33
CA THR A 745 12.77 -31.99 -13.61
C THR A 745 11.44 -31.54 -14.24
N ALA A 746 11.34 -31.44 -15.56
CA ALA A 746 10.09 -31.09 -16.24
C ALA A 746 8.97 -32.11 -16.00
N ALA A 747 9.29 -33.41 -16.02
CA ALA A 747 8.35 -34.49 -15.72
C ALA A 747 7.90 -34.45 -14.27
N ALA A 748 8.83 -34.30 -13.32
CA ALA A 748 8.52 -34.16 -11.89
C ALA A 748 7.65 -32.93 -11.59
N LYS A 749 7.98 -31.79 -12.20
CA LYS A 749 7.17 -30.57 -12.13
C LYS A 749 5.76 -30.79 -12.67
N CYS A 750 5.65 -31.37 -13.87
CA CYS A 750 4.36 -31.65 -14.50
C CYS A 750 3.49 -32.57 -13.64
N PHE A 751 4.07 -33.66 -13.14
CA PHE A 751 3.42 -34.58 -12.21
C PHE A 751 2.94 -33.84 -10.95
N ALA A 752 3.81 -33.07 -10.30
CA ALA A 752 3.49 -32.30 -9.10
C ALA A 752 2.39 -31.26 -9.33
N GLY A 753 2.41 -30.54 -10.46
CA GLY A 753 1.39 -29.57 -10.85
C GLY A 753 0.02 -30.22 -11.03
N LEU A 754 -0.04 -31.37 -11.70
CA LEU A 754 -1.27 -32.13 -11.88
C LEU A 754 -1.78 -32.75 -10.56
N VAL A 755 -0.89 -33.29 -9.73
CA VAL A 755 -1.21 -33.80 -8.39
C VAL A 755 -1.78 -32.71 -7.48
N ASN A 756 -1.20 -31.50 -7.53
CA ASN A 756 -1.71 -30.37 -6.76
C ASN A 756 -3.13 -29.96 -7.17
N LYS A 757 -3.44 -30.02 -8.47
CA LYS A 757 -4.78 -29.69 -9.02
C LYS A 757 -5.77 -30.84 -8.95
N HIS A 758 -5.31 -32.07 -8.69
CA HIS A 758 -6.16 -33.25 -8.66
C HIS A 758 -7.19 -33.16 -7.52
N PRO A 759 -8.48 -33.44 -7.77
CA PRO A 759 -9.49 -33.52 -6.72
C PRO A 759 -9.09 -34.51 -5.62
N ALA A 760 -9.45 -34.20 -4.37
CA ALA A 760 -9.26 -35.14 -3.27
C ALA A 760 -10.20 -36.35 -3.43
N GLY A 761 -9.69 -37.55 -3.14
CA GLY A 761 -10.45 -38.80 -3.26
C GLY A 761 -9.55 -40.03 -3.42
N PRO A 762 -10.13 -41.24 -3.45
CA PRO A 762 -9.38 -42.50 -3.42
C PRO A 762 -8.43 -42.69 -4.61
N GLN A 763 -8.76 -42.11 -5.77
CA GLN A 763 -7.90 -42.13 -6.96
C GLN A 763 -6.58 -41.38 -6.73
N LEU A 764 -6.64 -40.23 -6.05
CA LEU A 764 -5.44 -39.47 -5.70
C LEU A 764 -4.60 -40.22 -4.67
N ASP A 765 -5.24 -40.82 -3.67
CA ASP A 765 -4.54 -41.58 -2.63
C ASP A 765 -3.79 -42.79 -3.22
N GLN A 766 -4.42 -43.54 -4.13
CA GLN A 766 -3.79 -44.65 -4.84
C GLN A 766 -2.60 -44.19 -5.72
N LEU A 767 -2.74 -43.05 -6.39
CA LEU A 767 -1.66 -42.45 -7.19
C LEU A 767 -0.47 -42.07 -6.30
N LEU A 768 -0.74 -41.42 -5.16
CA LEU A 768 0.28 -41.01 -4.20
C LEU A 768 0.99 -42.22 -3.58
N GLU A 769 0.27 -43.28 -3.26
CA GLU A 769 0.84 -44.55 -2.78
C GLU A 769 1.78 -45.17 -3.84
N THR A 770 1.34 -45.21 -5.10
CA THR A 770 2.16 -45.68 -6.22
C THR A 770 3.43 -44.84 -6.39
N ALA A 771 3.31 -43.51 -6.28
CA ALA A 771 4.43 -42.58 -6.35
C ALA A 771 5.41 -42.77 -5.18
N MET A 772 4.90 -42.97 -3.96
CA MET A 772 5.70 -43.24 -2.77
C MET A 772 6.52 -44.52 -2.90
N ASN A 773 5.90 -45.60 -3.37
CA ASN A 773 6.59 -46.88 -3.60
C ASN A 773 7.73 -46.73 -4.61
N LYS A 774 7.51 -46.01 -5.73
CA LYS A 774 8.56 -45.73 -6.70
C LYS A 774 9.67 -44.83 -6.16
N LEU A 775 9.31 -43.81 -5.37
CA LEU A 775 10.28 -42.94 -4.71
C LEU A 775 11.15 -43.69 -3.72
N GLU A 776 10.59 -44.62 -2.94
CA GLU A 776 11.34 -45.46 -2.01
C GLU A 776 12.33 -46.36 -2.74
N GLN A 777 11.90 -47.01 -3.82
CA GLN A 777 12.78 -47.82 -4.66
C GLN A 777 13.93 -46.98 -5.22
N GLY A 778 13.65 -45.81 -5.80
CA GLY A 778 14.67 -44.95 -6.42
C GLY A 778 15.63 -44.27 -5.43
N LEU A 779 15.22 -44.06 -4.18
CA LEU A 779 16.09 -43.48 -3.13
C LEU A 779 17.00 -44.54 -2.48
N ASN A 780 16.51 -45.77 -2.31
CA ASN A 780 17.23 -46.82 -1.59
C ASN A 780 18.26 -47.55 -2.46
N GLU A 781 18.03 -47.70 -3.77
CA GLU A 781 18.92 -48.45 -4.67
C GLU A 781 18.96 -47.84 -6.10
N GLY A 782 20.17 -47.66 -6.67
CA GLY A 782 20.38 -47.42 -8.11
C GLY A 782 21.06 -46.09 -8.52
N PRO A 783 21.37 -45.90 -9.83
CA PRO A 783 22.02 -44.70 -10.36
C PRO A 783 21.11 -43.45 -10.45
N TYR A 784 19.83 -43.58 -10.10
CA TYR A 784 18.78 -42.58 -10.30
C TYR A 784 18.34 -41.82 -9.02
N GLN A 785 19.20 -41.78 -8.00
CA GLN A 785 18.87 -41.17 -6.70
C GLN A 785 18.56 -39.67 -6.79
N SER A 786 19.24 -38.93 -7.68
CA SER A 786 19.00 -37.49 -7.85
C SER A 786 17.66 -37.19 -8.52
N GLN A 787 17.23 -38.04 -9.45
CA GLN A 787 15.92 -38.01 -10.10
C GLN A 787 14.80 -38.28 -9.10
N ALA A 788 14.94 -39.33 -8.28
CA ALA A 788 13.99 -39.63 -7.21
C ALA A 788 13.89 -38.49 -6.19
N LEU A 789 15.02 -37.86 -5.83
CA LEU A 789 15.03 -36.69 -4.96
C LEU A 789 14.32 -35.48 -5.59
N ALA A 790 14.52 -35.21 -6.88
CA ALA A 790 13.82 -34.13 -7.57
C ALA A 790 12.29 -34.34 -7.54
N LEU A 791 11.82 -35.56 -7.82
CA LEU A 791 10.41 -35.91 -7.71
C LEU A 791 9.88 -35.73 -6.27
N LEU A 792 10.64 -36.19 -5.26
CA LEU A 792 10.28 -36.02 -3.85
C LEU A 792 10.08 -34.54 -3.49
N LEU A 793 11.00 -33.67 -3.91
CA LEU A 793 10.92 -32.23 -3.62
C LEU A 793 9.70 -31.57 -4.28
N TRP A 794 9.47 -31.82 -5.57
CA TRP A 794 8.32 -31.24 -6.28
C TRP A 794 6.98 -31.76 -5.77
N MET A 795 6.89 -33.05 -5.46
CA MET A 795 5.69 -33.64 -4.85
C MET A 795 5.43 -33.08 -3.45
N THR A 796 6.48 -32.95 -2.62
CA THR A 796 6.38 -32.33 -1.29
C THR A 796 5.86 -30.90 -1.41
N LYS A 797 6.41 -30.11 -2.35
CA LYS A 797 5.96 -28.74 -2.60
C LYS A 797 4.47 -28.69 -3.00
N ALA A 798 4.08 -29.50 -3.99
CA ALA A 798 2.70 -29.56 -4.46
C ALA A 798 1.70 -29.88 -3.34
N LEU A 799 2.03 -30.85 -2.48
CA LEU A 799 1.19 -31.24 -1.36
C LEU A 799 1.21 -30.23 -0.21
N LEU A 800 2.36 -29.60 0.04
CA LEU A 800 2.52 -28.55 1.03
C LEU A 800 1.65 -27.34 0.72
N LEU A 801 1.63 -26.86 -0.53
CA LEU A 801 0.84 -25.68 -0.92
C LEU A 801 -0.68 -25.88 -0.73
N ARG A 802 -1.16 -27.13 -0.74
CA ARG A 802 -2.58 -27.48 -0.55
C ARG A 802 -2.94 -28.07 0.82
N TYR A 803 -1.97 -28.19 1.73
CA TYR A 803 -2.13 -28.78 3.07
C TYR A 803 -2.59 -30.25 3.06
N HIS A 804 -2.02 -31.06 2.18
CA HIS A 804 -2.31 -32.49 2.18
C HIS A 804 -1.69 -33.20 3.40
N PRO A 805 -2.36 -34.19 4.03
CA PRO A 805 -1.82 -34.91 5.20
C PRO A 805 -0.48 -35.61 4.94
N LEU A 806 -0.30 -36.17 3.73
CA LEU A 806 0.93 -36.86 3.33
C LEU A 806 2.17 -35.96 3.37
N THR A 807 2.00 -34.63 3.36
CA THR A 807 3.13 -33.69 3.46
C THR A 807 3.98 -33.97 4.69
N THR A 808 3.39 -34.33 5.83
CA THR A 808 4.13 -34.64 7.06
C THR A 808 5.12 -35.78 6.88
N GLN A 809 4.68 -36.90 6.29
CA GLN A 809 5.54 -38.06 6.01
C GLN A 809 6.65 -37.71 5.01
N LEU A 810 6.35 -36.90 3.99
CA LEU A 810 7.33 -36.46 3.01
C LEU A 810 8.38 -35.52 3.63
N THR A 811 7.95 -34.61 4.50
CA THR A 811 8.86 -33.71 5.22
C THR A 811 9.74 -34.48 6.19
N ASP A 812 9.20 -35.44 6.92
CA ASP A 812 9.98 -36.30 7.83
C ASP A 812 11.03 -37.08 7.03
N LYS A 813 10.69 -37.55 5.83
CA LYS A 813 11.63 -38.21 4.93
C LYS A 813 12.73 -37.27 4.44
N LEU A 814 12.41 -36.02 4.08
CA LEU A 814 13.42 -35.01 3.74
C LEU A 814 14.33 -34.69 4.92
N LEU A 815 13.77 -34.57 6.13
CA LEU A 815 14.54 -34.33 7.35
C LEU A 815 15.50 -35.49 7.65
N LEU A 816 15.06 -36.74 7.45
CA LEU A 816 15.92 -37.91 7.56
C LEU A 816 17.06 -37.90 6.51
N LEU A 817 16.75 -37.51 5.27
CA LEU A 817 17.75 -37.43 4.20
C LEU A 817 18.79 -36.31 4.39
N LEU A 818 18.54 -35.30 5.24
CA LEU A 818 19.57 -34.30 5.61
C LEU A 818 20.78 -34.94 6.31
N GLY A 819 20.57 -36.06 6.99
CA GLY A 819 21.62 -36.85 7.62
C GLY A 819 22.46 -37.69 6.64
N ASN A 820 22.05 -37.79 5.36
CA ASN A 820 22.79 -38.52 4.34
C ASN A 820 23.94 -37.66 3.79
N PRO A 821 25.19 -38.16 3.73
CA PRO A 821 26.34 -37.36 3.30
C PRO A 821 26.33 -37.01 1.80
N VAL A 822 25.66 -37.80 0.96
CA VAL A 822 25.59 -37.61 -0.50
C VAL A 822 24.40 -36.74 -0.88
N LEU A 823 23.21 -37.08 -0.39
CA LEU A 823 21.96 -36.38 -0.76
C LEU A 823 21.69 -35.15 0.11
N GLY A 824 22.23 -35.10 1.33
CA GLY A 824 21.94 -34.06 2.33
C GLY A 824 22.16 -32.63 1.84
N PRO A 825 23.25 -32.29 1.12
CA PRO A 825 23.44 -30.95 0.58
C PRO A 825 22.36 -30.54 -0.42
N THR A 826 21.97 -31.44 -1.32
CA THR A 826 20.91 -31.20 -2.32
C THR A 826 19.53 -31.11 -1.67
N VAL A 827 19.27 -31.92 -0.64
CA VAL A 827 18.06 -31.83 0.18
C VAL A 827 17.98 -30.47 0.87
N ALA A 828 19.09 -29.98 1.44
CA ALA A 828 19.15 -28.66 2.07
C ALA A 828 18.83 -27.53 1.08
N ASP A 829 19.38 -27.58 -0.15
CA ASP A 829 19.00 -26.66 -1.24
C ASP A 829 17.50 -26.80 -1.61
N GLY A 830 16.95 -28.01 -1.51
CA GLY A 830 15.55 -28.31 -1.74
C GLY A 830 14.58 -27.53 -0.84
N PHE A 831 14.99 -27.14 0.38
CA PHE A 831 14.16 -26.29 1.25
C PHE A 831 13.95 -24.88 0.67
N ALA A 832 14.92 -24.36 -0.09
CA ALA A 832 14.74 -23.11 -0.85
C ALA A 832 13.64 -23.28 -1.90
N LEU A 833 13.63 -24.42 -2.59
CA LEU A 833 12.59 -24.76 -3.55
C LEU A 833 11.22 -24.87 -2.86
N LEU A 834 11.10 -25.55 -1.71
CA LEU A 834 9.82 -25.69 -1.00
C LEU A 834 9.24 -24.33 -0.58
N MET A 835 10.10 -23.41 -0.15
CA MET A 835 9.70 -22.10 0.39
C MET A 835 9.56 -20.99 -0.66
N GLY A 836 10.30 -21.08 -1.76
CA GLY A 836 10.25 -20.11 -2.87
C GLY A 836 8.98 -20.23 -3.70
N ASP A 837 8.68 -19.22 -4.52
CA ASP A 837 7.58 -19.29 -5.49
C ASP A 837 8.00 -20.07 -6.74
N SER A 838 7.05 -20.79 -7.36
CA SER A 838 7.26 -21.49 -8.65
C SER A 838 6.18 -21.09 -9.64
N PRO A 839 6.32 -19.91 -10.29
CA PRO A 839 5.28 -19.33 -11.15
C PRO A 839 5.03 -20.12 -12.45
N ASP A 840 5.93 -21.04 -12.80
CA ASP A 840 5.87 -21.88 -13.98
C ASP A 840 4.88 -23.06 -13.86
N VAL A 841 4.61 -23.54 -12.64
CA VAL A 841 3.74 -24.72 -12.42
C VAL A 841 2.84 -24.63 -11.19
N LEU A 842 3.37 -24.18 -10.06
CA LEU A 842 2.67 -24.17 -8.77
C LEU A 842 2.30 -22.74 -8.32
N GLY A 843 2.03 -21.88 -9.30
CA GLY A 843 1.58 -20.50 -9.09
C GLY A 843 0.07 -20.35 -9.21
N LYS A 844 -0.47 -19.25 -8.67
CA LYS A 844 -1.87 -18.87 -8.88
C LYS A 844 -2.21 -18.66 -10.35
N SER A 845 -1.26 -18.15 -11.14
CA SER A 845 -1.35 -18.02 -12.61
C SER A 845 -1.55 -19.36 -13.32
N CYS A 846 -1.11 -20.47 -12.72
CA CYS A 846 -1.29 -21.82 -13.24
C CYS A 846 -2.52 -22.52 -12.64
N HIS A 847 -3.42 -21.78 -11.98
CA HIS A 847 -4.60 -22.36 -11.31
C HIS A 847 -4.26 -23.44 -10.26
N ALA A 848 -3.05 -23.41 -9.70
CA ALA A 848 -2.65 -24.32 -8.63
C ALA A 848 -3.42 -24.05 -7.33
N GLU A 849 -3.64 -25.07 -6.51
CA GLU A 849 -4.12 -24.92 -5.13
C GLU A 849 -2.99 -24.44 -4.22
N VAL A 850 -3.04 -23.16 -3.85
CA VAL A 850 -2.04 -22.52 -2.99
C VAL A 850 -2.71 -21.81 -1.82
N ARG A 851 -2.41 -22.26 -0.60
CA ARG A 851 -2.85 -21.65 0.65
C ARG A 851 -1.80 -20.66 1.15
N LEU A 852 -2.22 -19.43 1.47
CA LEU A 852 -1.31 -18.31 1.77
C LEU A 852 -0.35 -18.56 2.95
N MET A 853 -0.82 -19.27 3.98
CA MET A 853 -0.07 -19.48 5.22
C MET A 853 0.85 -20.72 5.20
N PHE A 854 1.11 -21.30 4.02
CA PHE A 854 1.90 -22.54 3.94
C PHE A 854 3.31 -22.39 4.52
N ARG A 855 3.91 -21.21 4.36
CA ARG A 855 5.24 -20.89 4.91
C ARG A 855 5.26 -20.89 6.43
N GLN A 856 4.20 -20.35 7.05
CA GLN A 856 4.06 -20.31 8.52
C GLN A 856 3.86 -21.70 9.08
N ARG A 857 2.95 -22.48 8.46
CA ARG A 857 2.69 -23.85 8.87
C ARG A 857 3.91 -24.76 8.67
N PHE A 858 4.58 -24.64 7.54
CA PHE A 858 5.79 -25.40 7.29
C PHE A 858 6.90 -25.07 8.30
N PHE A 859 7.03 -23.79 8.64
CA PHE A 859 7.97 -23.35 9.68
C PHE A 859 7.65 -23.98 11.04
N THR A 860 6.39 -23.93 11.49
CA THR A 860 6.00 -24.49 12.80
C THR A 860 6.23 -25.99 12.88
N ASP A 861 6.03 -26.70 11.77
CA ASP A 861 6.14 -28.16 11.73
C ASP A 861 7.61 -28.62 11.58
N CYS A 862 8.41 -27.93 10.76
CA CYS A 862 9.78 -28.38 10.42
C CYS A 862 10.88 -27.80 11.32
N VAL A 863 10.78 -26.55 11.78
CA VAL A 863 11.89 -25.90 12.49
C VAL A 863 12.25 -26.58 13.82
N PRO A 864 11.30 -27.01 14.67
CA PRO A 864 11.64 -27.75 15.89
C PRO A 864 12.49 -29.00 15.60
N GLN A 865 12.16 -29.74 14.54
CA GLN A 865 12.90 -30.93 14.13
C GLN A 865 14.29 -30.59 13.56
N LEU A 866 14.42 -29.50 12.81
CA LEU A 866 15.71 -29.02 12.31
C LEU A 866 16.64 -28.60 13.45
N VAL A 867 16.11 -27.89 14.44
CA VAL A 867 16.86 -27.49 15.64
C VAL A 867 17.28 -28.73 16.43
N GLN A 868 16.39 -29.71 16.61
CA GLN A 868 16.74 -30.96 17.28
C GLN A 868 17.83 -31.73 16.51
N GLY A 869 17.69 -31.86 15.19
CA GLY A 869 18.67 -32.53 14.32
C GLY A 869 20.05 -31.86 14.34
N PHE A 870 20.10 -30.53 14.40
CA PHE A 870 21.37 -29.80 14.52
C PHE A 870 22.16 -30.16 15.79
N HIS A 871 21.46 -30.36 16.92
CA HIS A 871 22.11 -30.69 18.19
C HIS A 871 22.54 -32.16 18.25
N THR A 872 21.80 -33.08 17.63
CA THR A 872 21.99 -34.53 17.80
C THR A 872 22.94 -35.18 16.79
N VAL A 873 23.09 -34.59 15.60
CA VAL A 873 23.78 -35.25 14.47
C VAL A 873 25.29 -34.96 14.43
N VAL A 874 26.07 -35.83 13.76
CA VAL A 874 27.53 -35.70 13.57
C VAL A 874 27.94 -34.40 12.86
N PRO A 875 29.15 -33.86 13.14
CA PRO A 875 29.59 -32.54 12.64
C PRO A 875 29.47 -32.36 11.12
N ASP A 876 29.84 -33.38 10.33
CA ASP A 876 29.97 -33.28 8.87
C ASP A 876 28.66 -33.01 8.12
N VAL A 877 27.51 -33.31 8.73
CA VAL A 877 26.18 -33.05 8.13
C VAL A 877 25.40 -31.95 8.85
N LYS A 878 25.93 -31.38 9.95
CA LYS A 878 25.29 -30.25 10.65
C LYS A 878 25.10 -29.03 9.75
N ALA A 879 26.01 -28.83 8.79
CA ALA A 879 25.90 -27.77 7.79
C ALA A 879 24.61 -27.88 6.96
N ASN A 880 24.13 -29.10 6.69
CA ASN A 880 22.91 -29.31 5.90
C ASN A 880 21.67 -28.79 6.65
N TYR A 881 21.58 -29.03 7.96
CA TYR A 881 20.47 -28.56 8.80
C TYR A 881 20.43 -27.04 8.90
N LEU A 882 21.58 -26.38 9.06
CA LEU A 882 21.66 -24.92 9.08
C LEU A 882 21.35 -24.29 7.72
N LYS A 883 21.80 -24.92 6.64
CA LYS A 883 21.49 -24.47 5.28
C LYS A 883 19.98 -24.56 5.01
N ALA A 884 19.33 -25.67 5.40
CA ALA A 884 17.87 -25.82 5.33
C ALA A 884 17.14 -24.76 6.17
N LEU A 885 17.57 -24.54 7.42
CA LEU A 885 17.00 -23.50 8.31
C LEU A 885 17.14 -22.10 7.69
N SER A 886 18.31 -21.78 7.13
CA SER A 886 18.54 -20.49 6.46
C SER A 886 17.57 -20.29 5.30
N HIS A 887 17.32 -21.31 4.49
CA HIS A 887 16.37 -21.21 3.38
C HIS A 887 14.94 -20.98 3.87
N ILE A 888 14.53 -21.61 4.97
CA ILE A 888 13.22 -21.34 5.56
C ILE A 888 13.13 -19.88 6.03
N LEU A 889 14.08 -19.43 6.86
CA LEU A 889 14.05 -18.09 7.46
C LEU A 889 14.04 -16.97 6.42
N ASN A 890 14.85 -17.09 5.36
CA ASN A 890 14.95 -16.09 4.29
C ASN A 890 13.67 -15.95 3.46
N HIS A 891 12.73 -16.89 3.57
CA HIS A 891 11.47 -16.87 2.82
C HIS A 891 10.24 -16.61 3.72
N LEU A 892 10.41 -16.38 5.03
CA LEU A 892 9.28 -16.12 5.93
C LEU A 892 8.77 -14.67 5.84
N PRO A 893 7.45 -14.46 6.02
CA PRO A 893 6.92 -13.12 6.21
C PRO A 893 7.53 -12.42 7.43
N LYS A 894 7.90 -11.15 7.29
CA LYS A 894 8.55 -10.34 8.33
C LYS A 894 7.89 -10.43 9.73
N PRO A 895 6.55 -10.39 9.88
CA PRO A 895 5.94 -10.45 11.21
C PRO A 895 6.23 -11.76 11.96
N VAL A 896 6.26 -12.88 11.24
CA VAL A 896 6.50 -14.22 11.80
C VAL A 896 7.97 -14.34 12.17
N LEU A 897 8.85 -13.90 11.26
CA LEU A 897 10.28 -13.87 11.48
C LEU A 897 10.62 -13.06 12.75
N VAL A 898 10.14 -11.82 12.88
CA VAL A 898 10.41 -10.97 14.06
C VAL A 898 9.99 -11.63 15.38
N THR A 899 8.87 -12.36 15.38
CA THR A 899 8.34 -13.04 16.58
C THR A 899 9.21 -14.23 17.01
N GLU A 900 9.74 -14.99 16.05
CA GLU A 900 10.48 -16.23 16.30
C GLU A 900 12.00 -16.06 16.35
N MET A 901 12.52 -14.95 15.82
CA MET A 901 13.97 -14.68 15.81
C MET A 901 14.64 -14.70 17.19
N PRO A 902 14.03 -14.23 18.31
CA PRO A 902 14.66 -14.30 19.63
C PRO A 902 15.04 -15.72 20.08
N THR A 903 14.31 -16.75 19.66
CA THR A 903 14.60 -18.15 20.03
C THR A 903 15.67 -18.78 19.13
N LEU A 904 15.74 -18.35 17.86
CA LEU A 904 16.65 -18.92 16.85
C LEU A 904 18.01 -18.20 16.78
N LEU A 905 18.08 -16.92 17.16
CA LEU A 905 19.32 -16.15 17.09
C LEU A 905 20.46 -16.72 17.96
N PRO A 906 20.23 -17.22 19.19
CA PRO A 906 21.27 -17.90 19.97
C PRO A 906 21.90 -19.09 19.24
N LEU A 907 21.07 -19.90 18.57
CA LEU A 907 21.51 -21.05 17.77
C LEU A 907 22.41 -20.61 16.60
N LEU A 908 22.02 -19.54 15.89
CA LEU A 908 22.82 -18.99 14.79
C LEU A 908 24.15 -18.42 15.30
N LEU A 909 24.17 -17.76 16.45
CA LEU A 909 25.40 -17.25 17.06
C LEU A 909 26.32 -18.38 17.55
N GLU A 910 25.76 -19.49 18.04
CA GLU A 910 26.50 -20.71 18.37
C GLU A 910 27.10 -21.34 17.11
N ALA A 911 26.34 -21.43 16.01
CA ALA A 911 26.81 -21.96 14.75
C ALA A 911 28.03 -21.19 14.18
N LEU A 912 28.08 -19.86 14.31
CA LEU A 912 29.27 -19.07 13.93
C LEU A 912 30.52 -19.43 14.74
N SER A 913 30.35 -20.03 15.91
CA SER A 913 31.43 -20.44 16.81
C SER A 913 31.97 -21.83 16.48
N CYS A 914 31.28 -22.60 15.63
CA CYS A 914 31.77 -23.88 15.16
C CYS A 914 33.02 -23.70 14.29
N PRO A 915 34.05 -24.56 14.40
CA PRO A 915 35.27 -24.46 13.59
C PRO A 915 35.07 -24.88 12.12
N ASP A 916 33.93 -25.49 11.80
CA ASP A 916 33.57 -25.90 10.46
C ASP A 916 33.30 -24.68 9.55
N ARG A 917 34.05 -24.61 8.45
CA ARG A 917 34.01 -23.54 7.47
C ARG A 917 32.68 -23.49 6.70
N VAL A 918 32.06 -24.63 6.45
CA VAL A 918 30.79 -24.72 5.73
C VAL A 918 29.68 -24.14 6.60
N ILE A 919 29.64 -24.53 7.88
CA ILE A 919 28.72 -24.00 8.88
C ILE A 919 28.85 -22.47 9.00
N GLN A 920 30.08 -21.97 9.19
CA GLN A 920 30.34 -20.54 9.30
C GLN A 920 29.83 -19.75 8.09
N LEU A 921 30.08 -20.23 6.88
CA LEU A 921 29.65 -19.55 5.66
C LEU A 921 28.12 -19.55 5.51
N SER A 922 27.47 -20.70 5.75
CA SER A 922 26.01 -20.82 5.69
C SER A 922 25.32 -19.91 6.71
N THR A 923 25.84 -19.84 7.94
CA THR A 923 25.27 -18.98 8.98
C THR A 923 25.46 -17.49 8.68
N LEU A 924 26.61 -17.09 8.10
CA LEU A 924 26.82 -15.70 7.67
C LEU A 924 25.83 -15.28 6.56
N HIS A 925 25.63 -16.13 5.56
CA HIS A 925 24.63 -15.87 4.50
C HIS A 925 23.20 -15.84 5.04
N CYS A 926 22.91 -16.57 6.12
CA CYS A 926 21.62 -16.50 6.81
C CYS A 926 21.45 -15.17 7.55
N LEU A 927 22.46 -14.73 8.31
CA LEU A 927 22.36 -13.53 9.14
C LEU A 927 22.35 -12.22 8.33
N GLN A 928 23.07 -12.15 7.22
CA GLN A 928 23.21 -10.94 6.42
C GLN A 928 21.86 -10.27 6.04
N PRO A 929 20.88 -10.96 5.42
CA PRO A 929 19.58 -10.34 5.11
C PRO A 929 18.78 -9.99 6.37
N LEU A 930 18.87 -10.81 7.41
CA LEU A 930 18.13 -10.62 8.67
C LEU A 930 18.54 -9.33 9.42
N LEU A 931 19.78 -8.88 9.25
CA LEU A 931 20.27 -7.59 9.77
C LEU A 931 19.50 -6.39 9.20
N LEU A 932 19.02 -6.50 7.95
CA LEU A 932 18.27 -5.44 7.27
C LEU A 932 16.77 -5.57 7.50
N GLU A 933 16.26 -6.80 7.64
CA GLU A 933 14.82 -7.05 7.73
C GLU A 933 14.25 -7.01 9.15
N ALA A 934 15.06 -7.32 10.18
CA ALA A 934 14.64 -7.35 11.58
C ALA A 934 15.60 -6.58 12.50
N PRO A 935 15.86 -5.28 12.24
CA PRO A 935 16.91 -4.51 12.92
C PRO A 935 16.69 -4.39 14.44
N HIS A 936 15.43 -4.34 14.88
CA HIS A 936 15.06 -4.23 16.31
C HIS A 936 15.39 -5.47 17.13
N VAL A 937 15.39 -6.67 16.52
CA VAL A 937 15.77 -7.90 17.22
C VAL A 937 17.30 -8.06 17.20
N MET A 938 17.93 -7.72 16.07
CA MET A 938 19.37 -7.81 15.90
C MET A 938 20.14 -6.83 16.80
N SER A 939 19.58 -5.65 17.05
CA SER A 939 20.16 -4.64 17.95
C SER A 939 20.36 -5.17 19.38
N LEU A 940 19.52 -6.11 19.83
CA LEU A 940 19.62 -6.71 21.17
C LEU A 940 20.90 -7.53 21.36
N HIS A 941 21.50 -8.02 20.27
CA HIS A 941 22.69 -8.87 20.28
C HIS A 941 23.90 -8.24 19.58
N ILE A 942 23.88 -6.91 19.41
CA ILE A 942 24.87 -6.20 18.60
C ILE A 942 26.32 -6.43 19.05
N ASP A 943 26.61 -6.47 20.36
CA ASP A 943 27.98 -6.70 20.84
C ASP A 943 28.51 -8.07 20.41
N THR A 944 27.67 -9.11 20.53
CA THR A 944 28.04 -10.48 20.13
C THR A 944 28.17 -10.58 18.62
N LEU A 945 27.26 -9.97 17.85
CA LEU A 945 27.33 -9.95 16.38
C LEU A 945 28.60 -9.26 15.89
N VAL A 946 28.91 -8.08 16.41
CA VAL A 946 30.14 -7.34 16.08
C VAL A 946 31.38 -8.16 16.43
N ALA A 947 31.42 -8.76 17.62
CA ALA A 947 32.55 -9.58 18.04
C ALA A 947 32.76 -10.81 17.13
N LYS A 948 31.69 -11.55 16.82
CA LYS A 948 31.74 -12.76 15.99
C LYS A 948 32.14 -12.42 14.55
N PHE A 949 31.54 -11.40 13.93
CA PHE A 949 31.88 -11.03 12.55
C PHE A 949 33.31 -10.49 12.44
N LEU A 950 33.77 -9.66 13.38
CA LEU A 950 35.16 -9.18 13.39
C LEU A 950 36.15 -10.35 13.46
N ASN A 951 35.92 -11.34 14.32
CA ASN A 951 36.78 -12.52 14.44
C ASN A 951 36.83 -13.32 13.12
N LEU A 952 35.74 -13.37 12.36
CA LEU A 952 35.67 -14.10 11.08
C LEU A 952 36.32 -13.34 9.91
N THR A 953 36.63 -12.05 10.05
CA THR A 953 37.37 -11.30 9.01
C THR A 953 38.83 -11.76 8.87
N ASP A 954 39.37 -12.47 9.86
CA ASP A 954 40.72 -13.04 9.88
C ASP A 954 40.77 -14.54 9.55
N ASN A 955 39.65 -15.14 9.11
CA ASN A 955 39.56 -16.56 8.80
C ASN A 955 40.48 -16.97 7.61
N PRO A 956 41.10 -18.17 7.61
CA PRO A 956 41.91 -18.63 6.48
C PRO A 956 41.14 -18.74 5.16
N ALA A 957 39.82 -18.97 5.19
CA ALA A 957 38.98 -19.11 4.02
C ALA A 957 38.52 -17.74 3.47
N MET A 958 38.75 -17.51 2.17
CA MET A 958 38.41 -16.24 1.51
C MET A 958 36.91 -15.92 1.53
N ALA A 959 36.06 -16.91 1.28
CA ALA A 959 34.60 -16.73 1.22
C ALA A 959 34.01 -16.27 2.55
N ILE A 960 34.49 -16.82 3.66
CA ILE A 960 34.04 -16.46 5.02
C ILE A 960 34.42 -15.02 5.35
N ARG A 961 35.63 -14.58 4.98
CA ARG A 961 36.05 -13.19 5.19
C ARG A 961 35.18 -12.21 4.41
N ILE A 962 34.83 -12.54 3.16
CA ILE A 962 33.91 -11.74 2.32
C ILE A 962 32.54 -11.63 3.00
N ALA A 963 31.93 -12.77 3.36
CA ALA A 963 30.61 -12.79 3.98
C ALA A 963 30.57 -12.07 5.35
N ALA A 964 31.63 -12.20 6.15
CA ALA A 964 31.75 -11.48 7.42
C ALA A 964 31.85 -9.95 7.23
N LEU A 965 32.59 -9.49 6.21
CA LEU A 965 32.66 -8.06 5.85
C LEU A 965 31.31 -7.53 5.33
N GLN A 966 30.57 -8.34 4.57
CA GLN A 966 29.23 -8.00 4.12
C GLN A 966 28.23 -7.91 5.29
N CYS A 967 28.33 -8.79 6.28
CA CYS A 967 27.55 -8.69 7.52
C CYS A 967 27.92 -7.42 8.33
N LEU A 968 29.21 -7.07 8.42
CA LEU A 968 29.64 -5.83 9.07
C LEU A 968 29.14 -4.58 8.32
N HIS A 969 29.13 -4.60 6.99
CA HIS A 969 28.52 -3.55 6.19
C HIS A 969 27.02 -3.43 6.51
N ALA A 970 26.27 -4.54 6.46
CA ALA A 970 24.84 -4.55 6.78
C ALA A 970 24.55 -4.06 8.22
N LEU A 971 25.41 -4.38 9.20
CA LEU A 971 25.28 -3.89 10.58
C LEU A 971 25.29 -2.36 10.68
N ALA A 972 25.97 -1.66 9.77
CA ALA A 972 26.01 -0.19 9.79
C ALA A 972 24.65 0.44 9.46
N ALA A 973 23.71 -0.31 8.89
CA ALA A 973 22.35 0.15 8.59
C ALA A 973 21.39 0.08 9.80
N LEU A 974 21.82 -0.52 10.93
CA LEU A 974 21.02 -0.51 12.16
C LEU A 974 20.90 0.91 12.74
N PRO A 975 19.89 1.19 13.59
CA PRO A 975 19.66 2.51 14.16
C PRO A 975 20.93 3.13 14.76
N THR A 976 21.30 4.32 14.30
CA THR A 976 22.53 5.04 14.67
C THR A 976 22.87 5.03 16.16
N PRO A 977 21.92 5.26 17.10
CA PRO A 977 22.23 5.23 18.53
C PRO A 977 22.81 3.91 19.03
N VAL A 978 22.46 2.78 18.39
CA VAL A 978 22.89 1.43 18.80
C VAL A 978 24.29 1.10 18.26
N VAL A 979 24.62 1.54 17.05
CA VAL A 979 25.88 1.20 16.36
C VAL A 979 27.05 2.12 16.67
N VAL A 980 26.79 3.40 16.97
CA VAL A 980 27.82 4.42 17.26
C VAL A 980 28.81 4.00 18.36
N PRO A 981 28.41 3.37 19.48
CA PRO A 981 29.34 2.90 20.51
C PRO A 981 30.43 1.94 19.99
N TYR A 982 30.12 1.17 18.95
CA TYR A 982 31.04 0.18 18.37
C TYR A 982 31.93 0.76 17.26
N LYS A 983 31.64 1.97 16.76
CA LYS A 983 32.34 2.62 15.64
C LYS A 983 33.86 2.61 15.80
N PRO A 984 34.46 3.01 16.94
CA PRO A 984 35.92 3.04 17.08
C PRO A 984 36.55 1.65 16.99
N ARG A 985 35.91 0.66 17.63
CA ARG A 985 36.36 -0.75 17.64
C ARG A 985 36.32 -1.35 16.24
N VAL A 986 35.22 -1.15 15.51
CA VAL A 986 35.04 -1.71 14.17
C VAL A 986 35.96 -1.05 13.16
N ILE A 987 36.08 0.28 13.14
CA ILE A 987 36.97 1.00 12.21
C ILE A 987 38.44 0.59 12.41
N LYS A 988 38.86 0.37 13.66
CA LYS A 988 40.21 -0.09 13.99
C LYS A 988 40.43 -1.52 13.49
N ALA A 989 39.49 -2.43 13.73
CA ALA A 989 39.60 -3.82 13.30
C ALA A 989 39.54 -3.98 11.77
N LEU A 990 38.70 -3.20 11.08
CA LEU A 990 38.57 -3.18 9.62
C LEU A 990 39.82 -2.65 8.90
N ALA A 991 40.81 -2.09 9.60
CA ALA A 991 42.07 -1.69 9.00
C ALA A 991 42.88 -2.89 8.46
N LYS A 992 42.82 -4.04 9.14
CA LYS A 992 43.59 -5.22 8.77
C LYS A 992 43.07 -5.89 7.47
N PRO A 993 41.75 -6.11 7.27
CA PRO A 993 41.22 -6.62 6.00
C PRO A 993 41.42 -5.70 4.78
N LEU A 994 41.75 -4.41 4.97
CA LEU A 994 42.11 -3.53 3.85
C LEU A 994 43.44 -3.90 3.19
N ASP A 995 44.35 -4.52 3.94
CA ASP A 995 45.63 -5.04 3.45
C ASP A 995 45.57 -6.57 3.20
N ASP A 996 44.37 -7.10 2.96
CA ASP A 996 44.20 -8.52 2.69
C ASP A 996 44.92 -8.95 1.41
N LYS A 997 45.52 -10.14 1.40
CA LYS A 997 46.18 -10.73 0.22
C LYS A 997 45.29 -10.87 -1.03
N LYS A 998 43.96 -10.84 -0.91
CA LYS A 998 43.00 -10.99 -2.03
C LYS A 998 42.21 -9.69 -2.31
N ARG A 999 42.18 -9.28 -3.59
CA ARG A 999 41.49 -8.05 -4.06
C ARG A 999 40.01 -7.97 -3.67
N LEU A 1000 39.26 -9.07 -3.79
CA LEU A 1000 37.82 -9.07 -3.47
C LEU A 1000 37.56 -8.81 -1.98
N VAL A 1001 38.39 -9.34 -1.09
CA VAL A 1001 38.27 -9.08 0.36
C VAL A 1001 38.52 -7.60 0.65
N ARG A 1002 39.54 -7.01 0.02
CA ARG A 1002 39.83 -5.56 0.15
C ARG A 1002 38.66 -4.70 -0.33
N LYS A 1003 37.97 -5.08 -1.42
CA LYS A 1003 36.78 -4.37 -1.92
C LYS A 1003 35.67 -4.33 -0.87
N GLU A 1004 35.32 -5.47 -0.30
CA GLU A 1004 34.29 -5.54 0.74
C GLU A 1004 34.70 -4.80 2.02
N ALA A 1005 35.98 -4.85 2.39
CA ALA A 1005 36.52 -4.11 3.53
C ALA A 1005 36.43 -2.59 3.32
N VAL A 1006 36.68 -2.09 2.09
CA VAL A 1006 36.50 -0.68 1.74
C VAL A 1006 35.05 -0.25 1.89
N MET A 1007 34.10 -1.02 1.35
CA MET A 1007 32.67 -0.70 1.45
C MET A 1007 32.21 -0.69 2.91
N ALA A 1008 32.51 -1.76 3.67
CA ALA A 1008 32.15 -1.84 5.08
C ALA A 1008 32.78 -0.68 5.87
N ARG A 1009 34.08 -0.43 5.74
CA ARG A 1009 34.75 0.63 6.52
C ARG A 1009 34.25 2.03 6.16
N GLY A 1010 33.95 2.28 4.88
CA GLY A 1010 33.38 3.54 4.41
C GLY A 1010 32.05 3.85 5.10
N GLU A 1011 31.12 2.90 5.11
CA GLU A 1011 29.83 3.05 5.80
C GLU A 1011 29.99 3.29 7.30
N TRP A 1012 30.89 2.56 7.96
CA TRP A 1012 31.15 2.77 9.39
C TRP A 1012 31.77 4.13 9.71
N PHE A 1013 32.51 4.76 8.77
CA PHE A 1013 33.02 6.13 8.94
C PHE A 1013 31.90 7.17 8.94
N LEU A 1014 30.89 7.00 8.08
CA LEU A 1014 29.75 7.93 7.92
C LEU A 1014 28.76 7.91 9.08
N LEU A 1015 28.85 6.93 10.00
CA LEU A 1015 27.99 6.89 11.20
C LEU A 1015 28.18 8.15 12.06
N GLY A 1016 27.11 8.94 12.23
CA GLY A 1016 27.11 10.17 13.02
C GLY A 1016 27.40 11.46 12.25
N SER A 1017 27.45 11.42 10.92
CA SER A 1017 27.52 12.62 10.06
C SER A 1017 26.13 13.12 9.66
N PRO A 1018 25.91 14.45 9.54
CA PRO A 1018 24.64 14.98 9.02
C PRO A 1018 24.46 14.59 7.55
N GLY A 1019 23.30 14.03 7.20
CA GLY A 1019 22.98 13.58 5.83
C GLY A 1019 22.99 12.06 5.61
N ARG A 1020 23.06 11.26 6.68
CA ARG A 1020 22.75 9.81 6.65
C ARG A 1020 21.32 9.55 7.14
#